data_AF-A0A8I3WDZ3-F1
#
_entry.id   AF-A0A8I3WDZ3-F1
#
_cell.length_a   1.000
_cell.length_b   1.000
_cell.length_c   1.000
_cell.angle_alpha   90.00
_cell.angle_beta   90.00
_cell.angle_gamma   90.00
#
_symmetry.space_group_name_H-M   'P 1'
#
loop_
_entity.id
_entity.type
_entity.pdbx_description
1 polymer ?
#
loop_
_entity_poly.entity_id
_entity_poly.type
_entity_poly.pdbx_seq_one_letter_code
_entity_poly.pdbx_strand_id
1 'polypeptide(L)'
;MAPAPLGVLEEQLLGCRSGLLSRFIFLAQTALLLLPSAGAGLCPALCSCRLPLLDCSRRKLAAPSWRALSSLLPPDTAILDLSHNRLSIWNISLESQTLQEVKMNYNELTEIPYFGEPTSNITLLSLIHNIIPEINAQALQFYPALESLDLSSNIISEIKTSSFPRMQLKYLELEHNNLTRVNKGWLYGLRMLQQLYVSQNAIERISPDAWEFCQRLSELDLSYNQLTHLDESAFVGLSLLERLNLGDNRVTHIADGVFRFLSNLQTLDLRNNEISWAIEDASEAFAGLTSLTKLILQGNQIKSITKKAFIGLESLEHLDLNNNAIMSIQENAFSQTHLKELILNTSSLLCDCHLKWLLQWLVDKNFQHSVNVSCAHPEWLAGQSILNVDLKDFVCDDFLKPQIRTHPETIDALRGMNVTLTCTAVSSSDSPMSTVWRKDSEILYDVDIENFVRYRQQAGEALEYTSILHLFNVNFTDEGKYQCIVTNHFGSNYSQKAKLTVNEMPSFLKTPMDLTIRTGAMARLECAAEGHPAPQISWQKDGGTDFPAARERRMHVMPEDDVFFIANVKIEDMGIYSCMARNIAGGLSANASLTVLETPSFIRPLEDKTVTRGETAVLQCIAGGSPAPRLNWTKDDGPLLVTERHFFAAANQLLIIVDAGLDDAGKYTCIMSNTLGTERGHIYLNVISSPNCDSSQSSIGHEDDGWTTVGIVIIVVVCCVVGTSLIWVIVIYHMRRKNEDYSITNTEELNLPADIPSYLSSQGTLSEPQEGYSNSEAGSHQQLMPPTNGYLHKGSDGGTSTRVICSDCYDNANIYSRTREYCPYTYIAEEDILDQTLSSLMVQMPKETYLAYPPQDTAALESLISSVNREPSAFPTNHDRINEKKLSSTQLSSETLERPLWTINRELGLPHPPFSQQPAHESPQLHQNEGQAGRDPDCSASPMSCHRLQDHAFDFSRTQNIQDGSEGT
;
A
#
# COMPACT_ATOMS: atom_id res chain seq x y z
N MET A 1 4.97 12.96 66.65
CA MET A 1 5.15 12.40 68.01
C MET A 1 5.61 10.96 67.82
N ALA A 2 6.80 10.49 68.22
CA ALA A 2 7.75 10.97 69.24
C ALA A 2 7.10 11.12 70.62
N PRO A 3 7.58 10.39 71.64
CA PRO A 3 8.75 10.90 72.36
C PRO A 3 9.80 9.83 72.77
N ALA A 4 10.92 10.31 73.34
CA ALA A 4 11.81 9.56 74.25
C ALA A 4 11.24 9.62 75.71
N PRO A 5 11.91 9.26 76.84
CA PRO A 5 13.35 9.34 77.21
C PRO A 5 13.97 7.96 77.59
N LEU A 6 15.26 7.73 77.88
CA LEU A 6 16.45 8.52 78.30
C LEU A 6 16.64 8.67 79.84
N GLY A 7 17.70 8.04 80.39
CA GLY A 7 18.22 8.27 81.75
C GLY A 7 18.77 7.01 82.44
N VAL A 8 19.75 7.05 83.37
CA VAL A 8 20.63 8.13 83.88
C VAL A 8 21.90 7.46 84.53
N LEU A 9 22.92 8.25 84.92
CA LEU A 9 24.05 7.95 85.86
C LEU A 9 25.20 7.10 85.24
N GLU A 10 26.42 7.63 85.07
CA GLU A 10 27.55 7.82 86.04
C GLU A 10 28.47 6.56 86.16
N GLU A 11 29.79 6.63 86.38
CA GLU A 11 30.68 7.73 86.80
C GLU A 11 32.17 7.54 86.35
N GLN A 12 33.01 8.57 86.59
CA GLN A 12 34.48 8.59 86.76
C GLN A 12 35.50 8.16 85.67
N LEU A 13 36.15 9.20 85.12
CA LEU A 13 37.61 9.51 85.25
C LEU A 13 38.68 8.41 85.07
N LEU A 14 39.61 8.67 84.12
CA LEU A 14 41.05 8.71 84.44
C LEU A 14 41.84 9.53 83.42
N GLY A 15 42.91 10.20 83.87
CA GLY A 15 43.76 11.04 83.01
C GLY A 15 45.24 10.97 83.35
N CYS A 16 46.06 11.13 82.30
CA CYS A 16 47.51 11.42 82.31
C CYS A 16 48.52 10.42 82.94
N ARG A 17 49.28 9.82 82.01
CA ARG A 17 50.77 9.69 81.99
C ARG A 17 51.52 8.67 82.87
N SER A 18 52.18 7.77 82.11
CA SER A 18 53.61 7.36 82.21
C SER A 18 54.05 6.29 83.23
N GLY A 19 54.95 5.40 82.77
CA GLY A 19 55.45 4.21 83.47
C GLY A 19 54.61 2.96 83.15
N LEU A 20 55.16 1.78 82.86
CA LEU A 20 56.44 1.19 83.28
C LEU A 20 56.96 0.13 82.27
N LEU A 21 58.26 -0.21 82.41
CA LEU A 21 58.98 -1.37 81.84
C LEU A 21 58.91 -1.63 80.31
N SER A 22 59.89 -1.06 79.60
CA SER A 22 60.54 -1.77 78.50
C SER A 22 61.43 -2.90 79.05
N ARG A 23 61.12 -4.19 78.79
CA ARG A 23 62.12 -5.29 78.86
C ARG A 23 61.69 -6.63 78.23
N PHE A 24 61.28 -6.62 76.96
CA PHE A 24 61.43 -7.79 76.06
C PHE A 24 61.55 -7.34 74.58
N ILE A 25 62.51 -6.44 74.33
CA ILE A 25 62.98 -6.09 72.98
C ILE A 25 64.48 -6.32 72.95
N PHE A 26 64.91 -7.49 72.49
CA PHE A 26 66.17 -7.75 71.79
C PHE A 26 66.16 -9.19 71.27
N LEU A 27 66.75 -9.40 70.08
CA LEU A 27 66.67 -10.62 69.26
C LEU A 27 65.24 -10.88 68.69
N ALA A 28 65.04 -11.16 67.40
CA ALA A 28 66.00 -11.36 66.32
C ALA A 28 65.77 -10.39 65.15
N GLN A 29 66.81 -9.61 64.80
CA GLN A 29 66.83 -8.76 63.60
C GLN A 29 68.13 -8.98 62.80
N THR A 30 68.61 -10.24 62.76
CA THR A 30 69.87 -10.65 62.08
C THR A 30 69.80 -12.12 61.61
N ALA A 31 69.00 -12.42 60.59
CA ALA A 31 68.96 -13.76 59.97
C ALA A 31 68.34 -13.78 58.55
N LEU A 32 68.73 -12.85 57.64
CA LEU A 32 68.31 -12.92 56.23
C LEU A 32 69.45 -12.60 55.25
N LEU A 33 70.53 -13.37 55.35
CA LEU A 33 71.59 -13.45 54.35
C LEU A 33 71.89 -14.92 54.08
N LEU A 34 71.37 -15.44 52.96
CA LEU A 34 71.91 -16.52 52.10
C LEU A 34 70.82 -16.97 51.08
N LEU A 35 70.91 -16.39 49.87
CA LEU A 35 70.67 -16.92 48.50
C LEU A 35 69.69 -18.11 48.25
N PRO A 36 69.03 -18.20 47.05
CA PRO A 36 69.41 -17.56 45.79
C PRO A 36 68.30 -16.70 45.13
N SER A 37 68.51 -16.35 43.86
CA SER A 37 67.73 -15.43 43.04
C SER A 37 66.52 -16.03 42.30
N ALA A 38 65.62 -15.13 41.88
CA ALA A 38 64.63 -15.23 40.79
C ALA A 38 63.17 -15.64 41.11
N GLY A 39 62.24 -14.79 40.63
CA GLY A 39 60.95 -15.19 40.04
C GLY A 39 59.74 -15.38 40.96
N ALA A 40 59.87 -16.06 42.08
CA ALA A 40 58.71 -16.56 42.81
C ALA A 40 57.99 -15.49 43.66
N GLY A 41 56.83 -15.01 43.20
CA GLY A 41 55.89 -14.23 44.02
C GLY A 41 55.28 -15.06 45.15
N LEU A 42 55.28 -14.55 46.38
CA LEU A 42 54.72 -15.23 47.54
C LEU A 42 53.19 -15.22 47.52
N CYS A 43 52.58 -16.41 47.59
CA CYS A 43 51.13 -16.55 47.55
C CYS A 43 50.43 -15.72 48.66
N PRO A 44 49.39 -14.92 48.36
CA PRO A 44 48.67 -14.16 49.38
C PRO A 44 48.06 -15.07 50.44
N ALA A 45 48.34 -14.81 51.73
CA ALA A 45 48.11 -15.77 52.83
C ALA A 45 46.64 -16.17 53.11
N LEU A 46 45.67 -15.51 52.48
CA LEU A 46 44.24 -15.88 52.56
C LEU A 46 43.74 -16.69 51.34
N CYS A 47 44.54 -16.77 50.27
CA CYS A 47 44.18 -17.35 48.97
C CYS A 47 44.88 -18.70 48.72
N SER A 48 44.52 -19.35 47.62
CA SER A 48 45.08 -20.62 47.15
C SER A 48 45.71 -20.45 45.77
N CYS A 49 47.03 -20.53 45.69
CA CYS A 49 47.76 -20.43 44.42
C CYS A 49 47.95 -21.82 43.79
N ARG A 50 47.34 -22.05 42.63
CA ARG A 50 47.58 -23.17 41.72
C ARG A 50 47.79 -22.60 40.33
N LEU A 51 48.98 -22.04 40.08
CA LEU A 51 49.30 -21.35 38.83
C LEU A 51 48.87 -22.18 37.59
N PRO A 52 48.18 -21.56 36.62
CA PRO A 52 47.95 -20.11 36.46
C PRO A 52 46.82 -19.49 37.31
N LEU A 53 46.09 -20.28 38.11
CA LEU A 53 44.98 -19.82 38.94
C LEU A 53 45.42 -19.29 40.32
N LEU A 54 44.89 -18.12 40.68
CA LEU A 54 44.84 -17.58 42.04
C LEU A 54 43.39 -17.58 42.54
N ASP A 55 43.06 -18.52 43.44
CA ASP A 55 41.75 -18.62 44.10
C ASP A 55 41.74 -17.82 45.41
N CYS A 56 41.10 -16.66 45.39
CA CYS A 56 40.77 -15.83 46.55
C CYS A 56 39.26 -15.86 46.86
N SER A 57 38.53 -16.88 46.39
CA SER A 57 37.08 -16.99 46.55
C SER A 57 36.67 -17.38 47.97
N ARG A 58 35.45 -16.99 48.38
CA ARG A 58 34.82 -17.37 49.67
C ARG A 58 35.60 -16.94 50.92
N ARG A 59 36.54 -15.98 50.81
CA ARG A 59 37.42 -15.54 51.91
C ARG A 59 36.86 -14.38 52.76
N LYS A 60 35.63 -13.94 52.48
CA LYS A 60 34.95 -12.80 53.14
C LYS A 60 35.75 -11.48 53.01
N LEU A 61 36.41 -11.30 51.87
CA LEU A 61 37.16 -10.07 51.55
C LEU A 61 36.19 -8.90 51.42
N ALA A 62 36.57 -7.76 52.00
CA ALA A 62 35.95 -6.46 51.77
C ALA A 62 37.02 -5.50 51.23
N ALA A 63 36.60 -4.37 50.63
CA ALA A 63 37.51 -3.44 49.95
C ALA A 63 38.77 -3.01 50.75
N PRO A 64 38.72 -2.77 52.09
CA PRO A 64 39.92 -2.45 52.86
C PRO A 64 40.92 -3.62 52.95
N SER A 65 40.42 -4.85 53.04
CA SER A 65 41.22 -6.07 53.23
C SER A 65 41.96 -6.48 51.96
N TRP A 66 41.37 -6.25 50.78
CA TRP A 66 41.97 -6.64 49.51
C TRP A 66 43.16 -5.74 49.10
N ARG A 67 43.17 -4.45 49.49
CA ARG A 67 44.31 -3.54 49.22
C ARG A 67 45.66 -4.07 49.72
N ALA A 68 45.67 -4.83 50.83
CA ALA A 68 46.89 -5.43 51.35
C ALA A 68 47.36 -6.65 50.52
N LEU A 69 46.44 -7.36 49.89
CA LEU A 69 46.69 -8.59 49.13
C LEU A 69 47.11 -8.31 47.68
N SER A 70 46.67 -7.20 47.08
CA SER A 70 46.99 -6.85 45.68
C SER A 70 48.50 -6.67 45.40
N SER A 71 49.28 -6.33 46.42
CA SER A 71 50.75 -6.21 46.34
C SER A 71 51.51 -7.55 46.32
N LEU A 72 50.80 -8.69 46.38
CA LEU A 72 51.36 -10.04 46.50
C LEU A 72 50.88 -10.99 45.38
N LEU A 73 50.46 -10.46 44.23
CA LEU A 73 50.12 -11.27 43.07
C LEU A 73 51.36 -12.02 42.54
N PRO A 74 51.29 -13.35 42.31
CA PRO A 74 52.31 -14.06 41.56
C PRO A 74 52.39 -13.55 40.11
N PRO A 75 53.59 -13.39 39.53
CA PRO A 75 53.76 -12.81 38.19
C PRO A 75 53.20 -13.70 37.05
N ASP A 76 53.00 -14.99 37.31
CA ASP A 76 52.46 -15.97 36.35
C ASP A 76 50.94 -16.22 36.51
N THR A 77 50.22 -15.38 37.26
CA THR A 77 48.76 -15.52 37.45
C THR A 77 47.98 -15.01 36.24
N ALA A 78 47.43 -15.95 35.45
CA ALA A 78 46.54 -15.65 34.33
C ALA A 78 45.05 -15.69 34.69
N ILE A 79 44.65 -16.38 35.77
CA ILE A 79 43.26 -16.48 36.23
C ILE A 79 43.15 -15.99 37.67
N LEU A 80 42.32 -14.98 37.92
CA LEU A 80 42.04 -14.43 39.26
C LEU A 80 40.56 -14.65 39.63
N ASP A 81 40.32 -15.44 40.67
CA ASP A 81 38.98 -15.65 41.24
C ASP A 81 38.83 -14.95 42.59
N LEU A 82 37.91 -13.99 42.65
CA LEU A 82 37.53 -13.20 43.82
C LEU A 82 36.05 -13.37 44.18
N SER A 83 35.43 -14.45 43.73
CA SER A 83 33.99 -14.71 43.87
C SER A 83 33.56 -15.03 45.31
N HIS A 84 32.28 -14.81 45.62
CA HIS A 84 31.67 -15.03 46.94
C HIS A 84 32.37 -14.25 48.08
N ASN A 85 32.64 -12.97 47.85
CA ASN A 85 33.23 -12.06 48.83
C ASN A 85 32.23 -10.91 49.13
N ARG A 86 32.70 -9.76 49.61
CA ARG A 86 31.90 -8.54 49.87
C ARG A 86 32.62 -7.31 49.32
N LEU A 87 33.01 -7.40 48.05
CA LEU A 87 33.61 -6.30 47.31
C LEU A 87 32.49 -5.43 46.75
N SER A 88 32.40 -4.16 47.18
CA SER A 88 31.35 -3.23 46.76
C SER A 88 31.81 -2.08 45.86
N ILE A 89 33.11 -1.75 45.94
CA ILE A 89 33.80 -0.73 45.15
C ILE A 89 35.18 -1.30 44.79
N TRP A 90 35.65 -1.09 43.57
CA TRP A 90 36.97 -1.51 43.13
C TRP A 90 37.83 -0.33 42.66
N ASN A 91 38.89 -0.02 43.40
CA ASN A 91 39.76 1.14 43.14
C ASN A 91 41.26 0.79 43.28
N ILE A 92 41.65 -0.35 42.70
CA ILE A 92 42.95 -0.99 42.93
C ILE A 92 43.56 -1.40 41.59
N SER A 93 44.75 -0.86 41.32
CA SER A 93 45.60 -1.28 40.19
C SER A 93 46.20 -2.66 40.48
N LEU A 94 46.23 -3.54 39.48
CA LEU A 94 46.90 -4.84 39.54
C LEU A 94 48.11 -4.80 38.60
N GLU A 95 49.32 -4.86 39.16
CA GLU A 95 50.57 -4.89 38.37
C GLU A 95 50.86 -6.30 37.81
N SER A 96 49.88 -6.91 37.12
CA SER A 96 50.04 -8.21 36.44
C SER A 96 49.93 -8.05 34.92
N GLN A 97 50.95 -8.52 34.20
CA GLN A 97 50.97 -8.54 32.74
C GLN A 97 50.46 -9.86 32.13
N THR A 98 50.19 -10.87 32.96
CA THR A 98 49.77 -12.22 32.53
C THR A 98 48.27 -12.47 32.66
N LEU A 99 47.52 -11.55 33.27
CA LEU A 99 46.10 -11.73 33.61
C LEU A 99 45.20 -11.76 32.37
N GLN A 100 44.42 -12.84 32.22
CA GLN A 100 43.54 -13.14 31.09
C GLN A 100 42.08 -13.33 31.50
N GLU A 101 41.83 -13.99 32.64
CA GLU A 101 40.49 -14.19 33.20
C GLU A 101 40.36 -13.54 34.57
N VAL A 102 39.27 -12.80 34.81
CA VAL A 102 38.91 -12.29 36.14
C VAL A 102 37.45 -12.62 36.48
N LYS A 103 37.22 -13.17 37.68
CA LYS A 103 35.91 -13.63 38.15
C LYS A 103 35.62 -12.98 39.50
N MET A 104 34.52 -12.23 39.60
CA MET A 104 34.09 -11.51 40.81
C MET A 104 32.64 -11.82 41.18
N ASN A 105 32.21 -13.05 40.91
CA ASN A 105 30.81 -13.46 41.00
C ASN A 105 30.34 -13.47 42.45
N TYR A 106 29.07 -13.16 42.73
CA TYR A 106 28.52 -13.10 44.09
C TYR A 106 29.31 -12.13 44.98
N ASN A 107 29.29 -10.85 44.62
CA ASN A 107 29.86 -9.74 45.39
C ASN A 107 28.79 -8.63 45.54
N GLU A 108 29.21 -7.43 45.94
CA GLU A 108 28.32 -6.29 46.21
C GLU A 108 28.64 -5.12 45.24
N LEU A 109 29.25 -5.40 44.08
CA LEU A 109 29.80 -4.39 43.17
C LEU A 109 28.71 -3.53 42.55
N THR A 110 28.91 -2.21 42.60
CA THR A 110 28.01 -1.18 42.06
C THR A 110 28.42 -0.65 40.69
N GLU A 111 29.63 -0.99 40.23
CA GLU A 111 30.23 -0.54 38.98
C GLU A 111 31.10 -1.66 38.37
N ILE A 112 31.32 -1.60 37.06
CA ILE A 112 32.30 -2.48 36.39
C ILE A 112 33.71 -2.08 36.89
N PRO A 113 34.51 -3.01 37.44
CA PRO A 113 35.80 -2.70 38.06
C PRO A 113 36.82 -2.18 37.03
N TYR A 114 37.84 -1.46 37.52
CA TYR A 114 39.01 -1.07 36.73
C TYR A 114 40.32 -1.52 37.42
N PHE A 115 41.13 -2.31 36.71
CA PHE A 115 42.36 -2.91 37.25
C PHE A 115 43.65 -2.12 36.97
N GLY A 116 43.57 -0.92 36.40
CA GLY A 116 44.77 -0.15 36.01
C GLY A 116 45.41 -0.63 34.71
N GLU A 117 46.48 0.02 34.26
CA GLU A 117 47.25 -0.46 33.11
C GLU A 117 48.32 -1.47 33.54
N PRO A 118 48.51 -2.61 32.84
CA PRO A 118 47.88 -2.99 31.57
C PRO A 118 46.76 -4.04 31.72
N THR A 119 45.50 -3.61 31.72
CA THR A 119 44.30 -4.46 31.48
C THR A 119 44.23 -5.06 30.07
N SER A 120 45.20 -4.78 29.19
CA SER A 120 45.19 -5.11 27.75
C SER A 120 45.07 -6.59 27.41
N ASN A 121 45.35 -7.48 28.36
CA ASN A 121 45.45 -8.92 28.14
C ASN A 121 44.24 -9.70 28.67
N ILE A 122 43.29 -9.02 29.34
CA ILE A 122 42.08 -9.63 29.89
C ILE A 122 41.09 -9.93 28.75
N THR A 123 40.85 -11.22 28.51
CA THR A 123 39.93 -11.73 27.49
C THR A 123 38.56 -12.13 28.07
N LEU A 124 38.47 -12.40 29.38
CA LEU A 124 37.22 -12.76 30.06
C LEU A 124 37.04 -12.00 31.37
N LEU A 125 35.87 -11.39 31.56
CA LEU A 125 35.46 -10.71 32.78
C LEU A 125 34.05 -11.20 33.19
N SER A 126 33.95 -11.85 34.34
CA SER A 126 32.69 -12.39 34.89
C SER A 126 32.33 -11.69 36.20
N LEU A 127 31.12 -11.13 36.23
CA LEU A 127 30.58 -10.24 37.26
C LEU A 127 29.18 -10.71 37.74
N ILE A 128 28.89 -12.01 37.66
CA ILE A 128 27.58 -12.59 37.99
C ILE A 128 27.16 -12.19 39.41
N HIS A 129 25.87 -11.88 39.62
CA HIS A 129 25.31 -11.71 40.96
C HIS A 129 26.00 -10.59 41.74
N ASN A 130 25.87 -9.38 41.20
CA ASN A 130 26.32 -8.10 41.76
C ASN A 130 25.16 -7.09 41.69
N ILE A 131 25.42 -5.81 41.96
CA ILE A 131 24.40 -4.74 41.96
C ILE A 131 24.76 -3.60 40.98
N ILE A 132 25.27 -3.97 39.80
CA ILE A 132 25.62 -3.02 38.73
C ILE A 132 24.33 -2.56 38.02
N PRO A 133 24.05 -1.23 37.93
CA PRO A 133 22.80 -0.70 37.37
C PRO A 133 22.89 -0.27 35.90
N GLU A 134 24.08 -0.01 35.36
CA GLU A 134 24.28 0.34 33.96
C GLU A 134 25.66 -0.08 33.44
N ILE A 135 25.76 -0.22 32.12
CA ILE A 135 27.02 -0.51 31.42
C ILE A 135 27.62 0.83 30.97
N ASN A 136 28.76 1.21 31.56
CA ASN A 136 29.48 2.46 31.24
C ASN A 136 30.73 2.21 30.39
N ALA A 137 30.77 2.79 29.19
CA ALA A 137 31.90 2.69 28.27
C ALA A 137 33.23 3.22 28.86
N GLN A 138 33.19 4.15 29.83
CA GLN A 138 34.40 4.64 30.51
C GLN A 138 35.11 3.56 31.34
N ALA A 139 34.40 2.52 31.78
CA ALA A 139 35.01 1.34 32.39
C ALA A 139 35.47 0.35 31.30
N LEU A 140 34.63 0.09 30.30
CA LEU A 140 34.92 -0.91 29.25
C LEU A 140 36.04 -0.51 28.28
N GLN A 141 36.34 0.78 28.10
CA GLN A 141 37.43 1.26 27.22
C GLN A 141 38.81 0.69 27.60
N PHE A 142 38.98 0.29 28.88
CA PHE A 142 40.24 -0.26 29.39
C PHE A 142 40.43 -1.74 29.04
N TYR A 143 39.44 -2.41 28.44
CA TYR A 143 39.48 -3.85 28.11
C TYR A 143 39.43 -4.10 26.59
N PRO A 144 40.46 -3.65 25.82
CA PRO A 144 40.42 -3.68 24.34
C PRO A 144 40.45 -5.10 23.75
N ALA A 145 40.94 -6.09 24.50
CA ALA A 145 41.02 -7.50 24.09
C ALA A 145 39.89 -8.38 24.66
N LEU A 146 38.87 -7.80 25.29
CA LEU A 146 37.80 -8.57 25.92
C LEU A 146 36.98 -9.32 24.87
N GLU A 147 36.93 -10.64 24.99
CA GLU A 147 36.15 -11.54 24.13
C GLU A 147 34.88 -12.03 24.81
N SER A 148 34.88 -12.16 26.14
CA SER A 148 33.74 -12.59 26.97
C SER A 148 33.48 -11.61 28.11
N LEU A 149 32.23 -11.18 28.24
CA LEU A 149 31.74 -10.34 29.33
C LEU A 149 30.43 -10.91 29.85
N ASP A 150 30.40 -11.20 31.15
CA ASP A 150 29.24 -11.76 31.83
C ASP A 150 28.82 -10.85 32.99
N LEU A 151 27.61 -10.33 32.85
CA LEU A 151 26.93 -9.38 33.72
C LEU A 151 25.60 -9.96 34.24
N SER A 152 25.45 -11.29 34.24
CA SER A 152 24.22 -11.97 34.61
C SER A 152 23.84 -11.76 36.08
N SER A 153 22.55 -11.82 36.44
CA SER A 153 22.08 -11.54 37.81
C SER A 153 22.53 -10.17 38.36
N ASN A 154 22.39 -9.10 37.56
CA ASN A 154 22.62 -7.73 38.01
C ASN A 154 21.30 -6.93 38.01
N ILE A 155 21.36 -5.61 38.16
CA ILE A 155 20.17 -4.73 38.21
C ILE A 155 20.12 -3.77 37.00
N ILE A 156 20.67 -4.20 35.86
CA ILE A 156 20.74 -3.40 34.62
C ILE A 156 19.34 -3.29 34.01
N SER A 157 18.84 -2.06 33.82
CA SER A 157 17.49 -1.80 33.29
C SER A 157 17.47 -1.24 31.86
N GLU A 158 18.57 -0.65 31.40
CA GLU A 158 18.74 -0.09 30.06
C GLU A 158 20.19 -0.26 29.59
N ILE A 159 20.38 -0.49 28.29
CA ILE A 159 21.69 -0.39 27.62
C ILE A 159 21.59 0.75 26.61
N LYS A 160 22.46 1.75 26.78
CA LYS A 160 22.46 2.98 25.98
C LYS A 160 23.31 2.76 24.73
N THR A 161 23.04 3.49 23.64
CA THR A 161 23.79 3.39 22.36
C THR A 161 25.31 3.58 22.52
N SER A 162 25.74 4.30 23.57
CA SER A 162 27.14 4.54 23.92
C SER A 162 27.64 3.72 25.13
N SER A 163 26.93 2.67 25.56
CA SER A 163 27.36 1.81 26.69
C SER A 163 28.58 0.95 26.35
N PHE A 164 28.74 0.57 25.08
CA PHE A 164 29.89 -0.19 24.59
C PHE A 164 30.79 0.67 23.70
N PRO A 165 32.10 0.80 23.99
CA PRO A 165 33.06 1.23 22.98
C PRO A 165 33.15 0.18 21.85
N ARG A 166 33.90 0.46 20.78
CA ARG A 166 34.12 -0.52 19.70
C ARG A 166 35.00 -1.66 20.23
N MET A 167 34.40 -2.81 20.53
CA MET A 167 35.06 -3.95 21.18
C MET A 167 35.09 -5.19 20.28
N GLN A 168 36.02 -6.11 20.56
CA GLN A 168 36.16 -7.41 19.88
C GLN A 168 35.31 -8.51 20.56
N LEU A 169 34.32 -8.13 21.37
CA LEU A 169 33.51 -9.02 22.18
C LEU A 169 32.77 -10.05 21.30
N LYS A 170 32.87 -11.33 21.67
CA LYS A 170 32.24 -12.48 21.02
C LYS A 170 31.09 -13.04 21.85
N TYR A 171 31.18 -12.96 23.18
CA TYR A 171 30.24 -13.52 24.13
C TYR A 171 29.75 -12.43 25.10
N LEU A 172 28.44 -12.25 25.21
CA LEU A 172 27.81 -11.32 26.14
C LEU A 172 26.66 -12.01 26.89
N GLU A 173 26.80 -12.12 28.20
CA GLU A 173 25.79 -12.69 29.09
C GLU A 173 25.19 -11.59 29.97
N LEU A 174 23.87 -11.46 29.92
CA LEU A 174 23.04 -10.42 30.54
C LEU A 174 21.78 -11.04 31.17
N GLU A 175 21.81 -12.34 31.46
CA GLU A 175 20.66 -13.06 32.00
C GLU A 175 20.23 -12.51 33.35
N HIS A 176 18.96 -12.67 33.72
CA HIS A 176 18.44 -12.31 35.05
C HIS A 176 18.73 -10.83 35.41
N ASN A 177 18.40 -9.93 34.51
CA ASN A 177 18.50 -8.48 34.68
C ASN A 177 17.10 -7.84 34.56
N ASN A 178 17.01 -6.51 34.46
CA ASN A 178 15.75 -5.77 34.42
C ASN A 178 15.53 -5.05 33.07
N LEU A 179 16.10 -5.58 31.97
CA LEU A 179 15.97 -4.99 30.64
C LEU A 179 14.53 -5.10 30.14
N THR A 180 13.95 -3.99 29.70
CA THR A 180 12.54 -3.94 29.27
C THR A 180 12.36 -3.84 27.75
N ARG A 181 13.42 -3.48 27.00
CA ARG A 181 13.32 -3.16 25.56
C ARG A 181 14.59 -3.53 24.81
N VAL A 182 14.40 -3.99 23.58
CA VAL A 182 15.46 -4.21 22.58
C VAL A 182 15.24 -3.19 21.46
N ASN A 183 16.14 -2.21 21.32
CA ASN A 183 15.97 -1.05 20.43
C ASN A 183 17.14 -0.83 19.47
N LYS A 184 16.95 0.01 18.44
CA LYS A 184 17.98 0.29 17.42
C LYS A 184 19.23 0.89 18.08
N GLY A 185 20.35 0.18 18.00
CA GLY A 185 21.67 0.68 18.40
C GLY A 185 22.12 0.40 19.84
N TRP A 186 21.35 -0.28 20.69
CA TRP A 186 21.81 -0.67 22.05
C TRP A 186 23.17 -1.41 22.06
N LEU A 187 23.47 -2.21 21.03
CA LEU A 187 24.73 -2.95 20.87
C LEU A 187 25.66 -2.36 19.79
N TYR A 188 25.58 -1.06 19.49
CA TYR A 188 26.32 -0.37 18.40
C TYR A 188 27.83 -0.66 18.34
N GLY A 189 28.47 -0.90 19.50
CA GLY A 189 29.91 -1.21 19.60
C GLY A 189 30.32 -2.65 19.26
N LEU A 190 29.39 -3.62 19.20
CA LEU A 190 29.66 -5.06 19.33
C LEU A 190 29.60 -5.84 18.00
N ARG A 191 30.36 -5.38 17.00
CA ARG A 191 30.34 -5.94 15.62
C ARG A 191 30.89 -7.36 15.48
N MET A 192 31.50 -7.91 16.52
CA MET A 192 32.12 -9.24 16.54
C MET A 192 31.35 -10.27 17.37
N LEU A 193 30.20 -9.88 17.92
CA LEU A 193 29.39 -10.70 18.81
C LEU A 193 28.85 -11.94 18.09
N GLN A 194 28.98 -13.10 18.74
CA GLN A 194 28.64 -14.44 18.24
C GLN A 194 27.59 -15.12 19.10
N GLN A 195 27.61 -14.91 20.42
CA GLN A 195 26.57 -15.39 21.33
C GLN A 195 26.09 -14.25 22.24
N LEU A 196 24.77 -14.15 22.41
CA LEU A 196 24.11 -13.16 23.26
C LEU A 196 23.02 -13.85 24.09
N TYR A 197 23.16 -13.81 25.40
CA TYR A 197 22.21 -14.39 26.35
C TYR A 197 21.54 -13.26 27.15
N VAL A 198 20.26 -13.02 26.88
CA VAL A 198 19.42 -11.98 27.52
C VAL A 198 18.15 -12.59 28.11
N SER A 199 18.23 -13.85 28.55
CA SER A 199 17.11 -14.56 29.18
C SER A 199 16.72 -13.95 30.54
N GLN A 200 15.55 -14.31 31.06
CA GLN A 200 15.08 -13.88 32.40
C GLN A 200 15.10 -12.36 32.58
N ASN A 201 14.59 -11.63 31.60
CA ASN A 201 14.47 -10.17 31.61
C ASN A 201 12.98 -9.77 31.43
N ALA A 202 12.69 -8.49 31.21
CA ALA A 202 11.34 -7.95 31.08
C ALA A 202 11.03 -7.44 29.65
N ILE A 203 11.67 -8.01 28.62
CA ILE A 203 11.56 -7.50 27.24
C ILE A 203 10.18 -7.80 26.66
N GLU A 204 9.42 -6.75 26.32
CA GLU A 204 8.03 -6.85 25.81
C GLU A 204 7.93 -6.97 24.28
N ARG A 205 8.79 -6.26 23.53
CA ARG A 205 8.89 -6.28 22.06
C ARG A 205 10.33 -6.04 21.60
N ILE A 206 10.62 -6.47 20.38
CA ILE A 206 11.86 -6.22 19.64
C ILE A 206 11.58 -5.09 18.64
N SER A 207 12.43 -4.05 18.60
CA SER A 207 12.27 -2.95 17.63
C SER A 207 12.80 -3.35 16.24
N PRO A 208 12.29 -2.74 15.15
CA PRO A 208 12.95 -2.77 13.85
C PRO A 208 14.43 -2.35 13.95
N ASP A 209 15.28 -2.95 13.12
CA ASP A 209 16.73 -2.75 13.06
C ASP A 209 17.51 -2.96 14.38
N ALA A 210 16.94 -3.60 15.41
CA ALA A 210 17.62 -3.83 16.69
C ALA A 210 19.00 -4.52 16.56
N TRP A 211 19.18 -5.32 15.51
CA TRP A 211 20.36 -6.17 15.26
C TRP A 211 21.30 -5.63 14.19
N GLU A 212 21.09 -4.41 13.67
CA GLU A 212 21.84 -3.79 12.56
C GLU A 212 23.37 -3.96 12.67
N PHE A 213 23.91 -3.91 13.90
CA PHE A 213 25.34 -3.97 14.19
C PHE A 213 25.86 -5.37 14.60
N CYS A 214 24.97 -6.34 14.83
CA CYS A 214 25.29 -7.67 15.39
C CYS A 214 25.20 -8.80 14.34
N GLN A 215 25.52 -8.51 13.08
CA GLN A 215 25.37 -9.41 11.92
C GLN A 215 26.22 -10.69 11.97
N ARG A 216 27.06 -10.87 13.00
CA ARG A 216 27.89 -12.07 13.23
C ARG A 216 27.33 -13.03 14.28
N LEU A 217 26.15 -12.73 14.82
CA LEU A 217 25.53 -13.50 15.89
C LEU A 217 25.11 -14.90 15.37
N SER A 218 25.66 -15.94 15.98
CA SER A 218 25.33 -17.35 15.76
C SER A 218 24.34 -17.91 16.79
N GLU A 219 24.22 -17.29 17.95
CA GLU A 219 23.33 -17.75 19.03
C GLU A 219 22.68 -16.58 19.78
N LEU A 220 21.37 -16.66 19.98
CA LEU A 220 20.57 -15.65 20.67
C LEU A 220 19.57 -16.33 21.62
N ASP A 221 19.68 -16.02 22.91
CA ASP A 221 18.70 -16.44 23.92
C ASP A 221 17.90 -15.25 24.44
N LEU A 222 16.59 -15.28 24.17
CA LEU A 222 15.56 -14.32 24.58
C LEU A 222 14.49 -15.00 25.46
N SER A 223 14.77 -16.19 26.01
CA SER A 223 13.80 -16.95 26.80
C SER A 223 13.46 -16.29 28.15
N TYR A 224 12.38 -16.71 28.80
CA TYR A 224 11.94 -16.13 30.09
C TYR A 224 11.81 -14.59 30.05
N ASN A 225 11.23 -14.06 28.97
CA ASN A 225 10.94 -12.64 28.79
C ASN A 225 9.42 -12.41 28.69
N GLN A 226 8.98 -11.23 28.22
CA GLN A 226 7.58 -10.86 28.10
C GLN A 226 7.16 -10.60 26.64
N LEU A 227 7.86 -11.20 25.66
CA LEU A 227 7.57 -11.05 24.24
C LEU A 227 6.17 -11.57 23.93
N THR A 228 5.36 -10.75 23.26
CA THR A 228 3.98 -11.10 22.85
C THR A 228 3.79 -11.22 21.34
N HIS A 229 4.56 -10.45 20.57
CA HIS A 229 4.45 -10.35 19.11
C HIS A 229 5.85 -10.42 18.48
N LEU A 230 5.98 -11.21 17.40
CA LEU A 230 7.16 -11.25 16.55
C LEU A 230 6.80 -10.66 15.17
N ASP A 231 7.05 -9.36 15.01
CA ASP A 231 6.80 -8.58 13.80
C ASP A 231 7.80 -8.94 12.68
N GLU A 232 7.45 -8.81 11.39
CA GLU A 232 8.27 -9.27 10.24
C GLU A 232 9.75 -8.78 10.29
N SER A 233 10.00 -7.59 10.84
CA SER A 233 11.33 -6.99 10.94
C SER A 233 12.18 -7.47 12.15
N ALA A 234 11.61 -8.24 13.08
CA ALA A 234 12.19 -8.49 14.41
C ALA A 234 13.56 -9.19 14.42
N PHE A 235 13.92 -9.95 13.38
CA PHE A 235 15.21 -10.66 13.28
C PHE A 235 16.00 -10.31 12.01
N VAL A 236 15.67 -9.20 11.34
CA VAL A 236 16.37 -8.73 10.14
C VAL A 236 17.86 -8.47 10.44
N GLY A 237 18.73 -8.95 9.55
CA GLY A 237 20.19 -8.85 9.67
C GLY A 237 20.88 -10.05 10.33
N LEU A 238 20.15 -10.92 11.04
CA LEU A 238 20.71 -12.10 11.75
C LEU A 238 20.93 -13.33 10.84
N SER A 239 21.43 -13.13 9.62
CA SER A 239 21.56 -14.19 8.61
C SER A 239 22.53 -15.32 8.96
N LEU A 240 23.40 -15.15 9.96
CA LEU A 240 24.35 -16.16 10.44
C LEU A 240 23.90 -16.89 11.72
N LEU A 241 22.66 -16.66 12.17
CA LEU A 241 22.13 -17.25 13.39
C LEU A 241 21.89 -18.76 13.20
N GLU A 242 22.48 -19.59 14.07
CA GLU A 242 22.31 -21.05 14.11
C GLU A 242 21.30 -21.49 15.18
N ARG A 243 21.22 -20.76 16.30
CA ARG A 243 20.40 -21.08 17.46
C ARG A 243 19.61 -19.85 17.94
N LEU A 244 18.30 -20.00 18.04
CA LEU A 244 17.39 -18.98 18.55
C LEU A 244 16.47 -19.58 19.62
N ASN A 245 16.57 -19.10 20.85
CA ASN A 245 15.68 -19.48 21.95
C ASN A 245 14.73 -18.33 22.29
N LEU A 246 13.44 -18.57 22.12
CA LEU A 246 12.32 -17.69 22.45
C LEU A 246 11.34 -18.36 23.43
N GLY A 247 11.77 -19.46 24.08
CA GLY A 247 10.97 -20.23 25.02
C GLY A 247 10.50 -19.43 26.23
N ASP A 248 9.44 -19.91 26.88
CA ASP A 248 8.95 -19.36 28.16
C ASP A 248 8.66 -17.85 28.10
N ASN A 249 8.06 -17.40 26.99
CA ASN A 249 7.58 -16.03 26.75
C ASN A 249 6.03 -16.01 26.71
N ARG A 250 5.41 -15.00 26.10
CA ARG A 250 3.94 -14.90 25.92
C ARG A 250 3.56 -14.68 24.46
N VAL A 251 4.33 -15.24 23.52
CA VAL A 251 4.16 -15.00 22.09
C VAL A 251 2.84 -15.59 21.62
N THR A 252 1.85 -14.71 21.39
CA THR A 252 0.57 -15.04 20.77
C THR A 252 0.64 -14.87 19.24
N HIS A 253 1.50 -13.97 18.74
CA HIS A 253 1.57 -13.59 17.33
C HIS A 253 2.98 -13.80 16.73
N ILE A 254 3.03 -14.42 15.55
CA ILE A 254 4.26 -14.62 14.75
C ILE A 254 3.94 -14.25 13.29
N ALA A 255 4.48 -13.14 12.79
CA ALA A 255 4.15 -12.64 11.45
C ALA A 255 4.54 -13.62 10.33
N ASP A 256 3.74 -13.66 9.24
CA ASP A 256 4.05 -14.42 8.02
C ASP A 256 5.47 -14.03 7.53
N GLY A 257 6.41 -14.98 7.46
CA GLY A 257 7.78 -14.75 6.99
C GLY A 257 8.77 -14.09 7.98
N VAL A 258 8.45 -13.92 9.27
CA VAL A 258 9.37 -13.27 10.24
C VAL A 258 10.75 -13.93 10.37
N PHE A 259 10.85 -15.24 10.11
CA PHE A 259 12.10 -15.99 10.15
C PHE A 259 12.81 -16.11 8.79
N ARG A 260 12.29 -15.50 7.72
CA ARG A 260 12.71 -15.67 6.32
C ARG A 260 14.19 -15.40 6.03
N PHE A 261 14.82 -14.55 6.82
CA PHE A 261 16.25 -14.20 6.67
C PHE A 261 17.19 -15.11 7.48
N LEU A 262 16.67 -15.99 8.33
CA LEU A 262 17.44 -16.87 9.22
C LEU A 262 17.80 -18.19 8.53
N SER A 263 18.29 -18.13 7.29
CA SER A 263 18.51 -19.31 6.44
C SER A 263 19.51 -20.33 6.99
N ASN A 264 20.39 -19.92 7.91
CA ASN A 264 21.36 -20.80 8.59
C ASN A 264 20.86 -21.36 9.94
N LEU A 265 19.63 -21.04 10.35
CA LEU A 265 19.11 -21.44 11.67
C LEU A 265 18.91 -22.96 11.71
N GLN A 266 19.53 -23.61 12.69
CA GLN A 266 19.50 -25.06 12.90
C GLN A 266 18.57 -25.45 14.04
N THR A 267 18.44 -24.61 15.08
CA THR A 267 17.55 -24.83 16.23
C THR A 267 16.70 -23.59 16.51
N LEU A 268 15.39 -23.80 16.61
CA LEU A 268 14.40 -22.82 17.03
C LEU A 268 13.61 -23.38 18.22
N ASP A 269 13.69 -22.70 19.37
CA ASP A 269 12.93 -23.05 20.56
C ASP A 269 11.85 -21.99 20.81
N LEU A 270 10.59 -22.43 20.79
CA LEU A 270 9.39 -21.65 21.01
C LEU A 270 8.51 -22.28 22.10
N ARG A 271 9.09 -23.09 23.01
CA ARG A 271 8.33 -23.76 24.07
C ARG A 271 7.60 -22.78 24.99
N ASN A 272 6.57 -23.24 25.70
CA ASN A 272 5.89 -22.50 26.77
C ASN A 272 5.50 -21.07 26.36
N ASN A 273 4.87 -20.92 25.19
CA ASN A 273 4.35 -19.68 24.64
C ASN A 273 2.84 -19.81 24.38
N GLU A 274 2.22 -18.83 23.73
CA GLU A 274 0.78 -18.78 23.46
C GLU A 274 0.44 -19.07 21.98
N ILE A 275 1.34 -19.77 21.28
CA ILE A 275 1.26 -20.01 19.84
C ILE A 275 0.13 -21.02 19.55
N SER A 276 -0.69 -20.72 18.55
CA SER A 276 -1.74 -21.60 18.04
C SER A 276 -1.91 -21.41 16.53
N TRP A 277 -2.38 -20.23 16.14
CA TRP A 277 -2.71 -19.91 14.74
C TRP A 277 -1.53 -19.98 13.77
N ALA A 278 -0.27 -19.82 14.19
CA ALA A 278 0.88 -19.99 13.29
C ALA A 278 0.97 -21.43 12.71
N ILE A 279 0.39 -22.41 13.42
CA ILE A 279 0.33 -23.84 13.06
C ILE A 279 -1.08 -24.24 12.56
N GLU A 280 -2.13 -23.58 13.06
CA GLU A 280 -3.53 -23.85 12.68
C GLU A 280 -4.04 -23.08 11.44
N ASP A 281 -3.45 -21.94 11.12
CA ASP A 281 -3.68 -21.20 9.87
C ASP A 281 -2.78 -21.77 8.76
N ALA A 282 -3.06 -21.40 7.52
CA ALA A 282 -2.19 -21.63 6.38
C ALA A 282 -1.01 -20.63 6.34
N SER A 283 -0.44 -20.29 7.51
CA SER A 283 0.59 -19.25 7.66
C SER A 283 1.92 -19.66 7.03
N GLU A 284 2.72 -18.67 6.66
CA GLU A 284 4.08 -18.87 6.15
C GLU A 284 5.13 -18.37 7.17
N ALA A 285 4.79 -18.42 8.46
CA ALA A 285 5.64 -17.98 9.58
C ALA A 285 7.04 -18.61 9.58
N PHE A 286 7.14 -19.91 9.27
CA PHE A 286 8.40 -20.68 9.23
C PHE A 286 9.08 -20.72 7.85
N ALA A 287 8.55 -20.00 6.85
CA ALA A 287 9.10 -20.03 5.49
C ALA A 287 10.51 -19.41 5.44
N GLY A 288 11.43 -20.08 4.73
CA GLY A 288 12.84 -19.67 4.60
C GLY A 288 13.80 -20.32 5.60
N LEU A 289 13.29 -21.06 6.60
CA LEU A 289 14.09 -21.81 7.58
C LEU A 289 14.65 -23.14 7.02
N THR A 290 15.30 -23.08 5.85
CA THR A 290 15.71 -24.25 5.06
C THR A 290 16.73 -25.16 5.76
N SER A 291 17.53 -24.63 6.69
CA SER A 291 18.54 -25.38 7.45
C SER A 291 18.06 -25.86 8.82
N LEU A 292 16.79 -25.64 9.17
CA LEU A 292 16.29 -25.96 10.51
C LEU A 292 16.18 -27.46 10.73
N THR A 293 17.00 -27.98 11.64
CA THR A 293 17.03 -29.40 12.03
C THR A 293 16.17 -29.68 13.25
N LYS A 294 15.97 -28.69 14.13
CA LYS A 294 15.24 -28.85 15.40
C LYS A 294 14.25 -27.71 15.64
N LEU A 295 12.98 -28.07 15.86
CA LEU A 295 11.90 -27.16 16.25
C LEU A 295 11.24 -27.66 17.54
N ILE A 296 11.16 -26.79 18.55
CA ILE A 296 10.50 -27.08 19.83
C ILE A 296 9.27 -26.17 19.96
N LEU A 297 8.08 -26.79 20.00
CA LEU A 297 6.77 -26.13 20.18
C LEU A 297 6.04 -26.65 21.43
N GLN A 298 6.76 -27.31 22.35
CA GLN A 298 6.21 -27.84 23.60
C GLN A 298 5.41 -26.80 24.38
N GLY A 299 4.26 -27.17 24.96
CA GLY A 299 3.55 -26.34 25.94
C GLY A 299 2.92 -25.07 25.36
N ASN A 300 2.56 -25.10 24.08
CA ASN A 300 1.81 -24.04 23.40
C ASN A 300 0.30 -24.34 23.37
N GLN A 301 -0.48 -23.48 22.70
CA GLN A 301 -1.95 -23.56 22.65
C GLN A 301 -2.46 -24.24 21.36
N ILE A 302 -1.64 -25.05 20.69
CA ILE A 302 -1.95 -25.66 19.39
C ILE A 302 -3.04 -26.74 19.53
N LYS A 303 -4.18 -26.57 18.86
CA LYS A 303 -5.30 -27.52 18.78
C LYS A 303 -5.37 -28.27 17.45
N SER A 304 -4.72 -27.76 16.41
CA SER A 304 -4.73 -28.39 15.09
C SER A 304 -3.41 -28.18 14.35
N ILE A 305 -3.10 -29.06 13.40
CA ILE A 305 -1.93 -28.96 12.53
C ILE A 305 -2.41 -29.03 11.09
N THR A 306 -2.18 -27.97 10.32
CA THR A 306 -2.51 -27.95 8.89
C THR A 306 -1.46 -28.67 8.05
N LYS A 307 -1.83 -29.08 6.83
CA LYS A 307 -0.87 -29.60 5.84
C LYS A 307 0.14 -28.56 5.33
N LYS A 308 0.04 -27.30 5.80
CA LYS A 308 0.95 -26.20 5.46
C LYS A 308 1.87 -25.78 6.61
N ALA A 309 1.60 -26.20 7.85
CA ALA A 309 2.24 -25.68 9.06
C ALA A 309 3.78 -25.75 9.09
N PHE A 310 4.36 -26.71 8.38
CA PHE A 310 5.81 -26.96 8.33
C PHE A 310 6.40 -26.80 6.90
N ILE A 311 5.74 -26.03 6.02
CA ILE A 311 6.27 -25.70 4.69
C ILE A 311 7.60 -24.93 4.84
N GLY A 312 8.60 -25.32 4.03
CA GLY A 312 9.94 -24.74 4.05
C GLY A 312 10.89 -25.34 5.08
N LEU A 313 10.40 -26.21 5.97
CA LEU A 313 11.21 -26.93 6.97
C LEU A 313 11.75 -28.26 6.42
N GLU A 314 12.35 -28.21 5.22
CA GLU A 314 12.78 -29.40 4.48
C GLU A 314 13.86 -30.21 5.21
N SER A 315 14.72 -29.54 6.00
CA SER A 315 15.78 -30.18 6.80
C SER A 315 15.36 -30.65 8.20
N LEU A 316 14.06 -30.56 8.55
CA LEU A 316 13.61 -30.79 9.93
C LEU A 316 13.73 -32.27 10.35
N GLU A 317 14.55 -32.53 11.37
CA GLU A 317 14.85 -33.86 11.89
C GLU A 317 14.19 -34.13 13.25
N HIS A 318 14.04 -33.11 14.10
CA HIS A 318 13.47 -33.21 15.44
C HIS A 318 12.33 -32.20 15.61
N LEU A 319 11.15 -32.69 16.00
CA LEU A 319 9.96 -31.89 16.29
C LEU A 319 9.34 -32.30 17.64
N ASP A 320 9.29 -31.36 18.59
CA ASP A 320 8.58 -31.54 19.86
C ASP A 320 7.28 -30.74 19.86
N LEU A 321 6.16 -31.43 20.03
CA LEU A 321 4.79 -30.93 20.11
C LEU A 321 4.10 -31.29 21.44
N ASN A 322 4.84 -31.77 22.45
CA ASN A 322 4.30 -32.16 23.76
C ASN A 322 3.50 -31.04 24.43
N ASN A 323 2.60 -31.42 25.34
CA ASN A 323 1.81 -30.50 26.17
C ASN A 323 0.94 -29.50 25.37
N ASN A 324 0.69 -29.78 24.08
CA ASN A 324 -0.31 -29.08 23.27
C ASN A 324 -1.61 -29.88 23.22
N ALA A 325 -2.76 -29.21 23.23
CA ALA A 325 -4.09 -29.84 23.21
C ALA A 325 -4.52 -30.27 21.78
N ILE A 326 -3.63 -30.94 21.03
CA ILE A 326 -3.82 -31.23 19.61
C ILE A 326 -4.98 -32.21 19.41
N MET A 327 -6.00 -31.76 18.68
CA MET A 327 -7.23 -32.50 18.39
C MET A 327 -7.25 -33.08 16.97
N SER A 328 -6.66 -32.39 15.98
CA SER A 328 -6.74 -32.80 14.57
C SER A 328 -5.47 -32.45 13.78
N ILE A 329 -4.91 -33.43 13.08
CA ILE A 329 -3.69 -33.30 12.25
C ILE A 329 -4.07 -33.66 10.80
N GLN A 330 -3.97 -32.70 9.89
CA GLN A 330 -4.36 -32.89 8.49
C GLN A 330 -3.46 -33.91 7.76
N GLU A 331 -4.05 -34.60 6.78
CA GLU A 331 -3.33 -35.58 5.95
C GLU A 331 -2.05 -34.99 5.36
N ASN A 332 -0.96 -35.75 5.45
CA ASN A 332 0.36 -35.40 4.94
C ASN A 332 1.01 -34.16 5.59
N ALA A 333 0.59 -33.70 6.78
CA ALA A 333 1.19 -32.54 7.46
C ALA A 333 2.69 -32.67 7.75
N PHE A 334 3.21 -33.88 7.97
CA PHE A 334 4.64 -34.15 8.15
C PHE A 334 5.36 -34.57 6.85
N SER A 335 4.68 -34.59 5.70
CA SER A 335 5.21 -35.20 4.46
C SER A 335 6.41 -34.47 3.85
N GLN A 336 6.56 -33.16 4.09
CA GLN A 336 7.69 -32.35 3.60
C GLN A 336 8.91 -32.37 4.54
N THR A 337 8.79 -33.02 5.70
CA THR A 337 9.82 -33.01 6.76
C THR A 337 10.56 -34.35 6.81
N HIS A 338 11.87 -34.31 7.09
CA HIS A 338 12.73 -35.49 7.17
C HIS A 338 12.93 -35.98 8.61
N LEU A 339 11.82 -36.01 9.37
CA LEU A 339 11.83 -36.32 10.80
C LEU A 339 12.51 -37.67 11.12
N LYS A 340 13.43 -37.60 12.09
CA LYS A 340 14.09 -38.73 12.77
C LYS A 340 13.56 -38.89 14.20
N GLU A 341 13.03 -37.82 14.78
CA GLU A 341 12.43 -37.78 16.11
C GLU A 341 11.17 -36.91 16.10
N LEU A 342 10.03 -37.50 16.47
CA LEU A 342 8.76 -36.80 16.70
C LEU A 342 8.33 -37.08 18.13
N ILE A 343 8.25 -36.02 18.94
CA ILE A 343 7.73 -36.10 20.31
C ILE A 343 6.32 -35.50 20.32
N LEU A 344 5.33 -36.35 20.56
CA LEU A 344 3.91 -35.97 20.52
C LEU A 344 3.12 -36.72 21.59
N ASN A 345 2.69 -35.99 22.62
CA ASN A 345 1.83 -36.48 23.69
C ASN A 345 0.52 -35.67 23.72
N THR A 346 -0.59 -36.28 23.33
CA THR A 346 -1.94 -35.68 23.38
C THR A 346 -3.00 -36.76 23.59
N SER A 347 -3.98 -36.45 24.45
CA SER A 347 -5.16 -37.28 24.68
C SER A 347 -6.44 -36.67 24.12
N SER A 348 -6.32 -35.69 23.21
CA SER A 348 -7.44 -34.86 22.72
C SER A 348 -7.86 -35.18 21.28
N LEU A 349 -7.32 -36.25 20.68
CA LEU A 349 -7.43 -36.51 19.23
C LEU A 349 -8.84 -36.93 18.80
N LEU A 350 -9.27 -36.40 17.65
CA LEU A 350 -10.46 -36.85 16.92
C LEU A 350 -10.04 -37.98 15.98
N CYS A 351 -10.33 -39.22 16.37
CA CYS A 351 -9.98 -40.43 15.62
C CYS A 351 -11.00 -40.73 14.51
N ASP A 352 -11.22 -39.74 13.64
CA ASP A 352 -12.03 -39.86 12.44
C ASP A 352 -11.22 -40.45 11.27
N CYS A 353 -11.86 -40.62 10.10
CA CYS A 353 -11.18 -41.10 8.90
C CYS A 353 -10.06 -40.17 8.39
N HIS A 354 -10.05 -38.88 8.77
CA HIS A 354 -8.99 -37.94 8.42
C HIS A 354 -7.74 -38.09 9.30
N LEU A 355 -7.82 -38.77 10.46
CA LEU A 355 -6.65 -39.13 11.27
C LEU A 355 -6.02 -40.48 10.86
N LYS A 356 -6.72 -41.30 10.08
CA LYS A 356 -6.31 -42.66 9.70
C LYS A 356 -4.90 -42.79 9.11
N TRP A 357 -4.45 -41.80 8.34
CA TRP A 357 -3.09 -41.77 7.76
C TRP A 357 -2.01 -41.71 8.84
N LEU A 358 -2.27 -41.07 9.99
CA LEU A 358 -1.30 -40.82 11.03
C LEU A 358 -0.88 -42.14 11.69
N LEU A 359 -1.82 -43.05 11.95
CA LEU A 359 -1.53 -44.38 12.47
C LEU A 359 -0.59 -45.14 11.52
N GLN A 360 -0.93 -45.18 10.22
CA GLN A 360 -0.10 -45.83 9.21
C GLN A 360 1.30 -45.20 9.14
N TRP A 361 1.38 -43.87 9.11
CA TRP A 361 2.64 -43.12 9.02
C TRP A 361 3.53 -43.31 10.26
N LEU A 362 2.97 -43.32 11.47
CA LEU A 362 3.70 -43.60 12.72
C LEU A 362 4.27 -45.02 12.75
N VAL A 363 3.58 -45.99 12.14
CA VAL A 363 4.06 -47.37 11.98
C VAL A 363 5.16 -47.43 10.92
N ASP A 364 4.92 -46.89 9.72
CA ASP A 364 5.86 -46.91 8.58
C ASP A 364 7.17 -46.16 8.86
N LYS A 365 7.13 -45.14 9.73
CA LYS A 365 8.29 -44.36 10.19
C LYS A 365 8.87 -44.82 11.53
N ASN A 366 8.30 -45.85 12.16
CA ASN A 366 8.75 -46.42 13.44
C ASN A 366 8.76 -45.42 14.63
N PHE A 367 7.82 -44.48 14.67
CA PHE A 367 7.66 -43.51 15.77
C PHE A 367 6.87 -44.04 16.98
N GLN A 368 6.49 -45.32 16.96
CA GLN A 368 5.63 -46.00 17.96
C GLN A 368 6.10 -45.87 19.43
N HIS A 369 7.36 -45.50 19.67
CA HIS A 369 7.94 -45.36 21.01
C HIS A 369 8.23 -43.91 21.44
N SER A 370 8.12 -42.92 20.54
CA SER A 370 8.35 -41.50 20.85
C SER A 370 7.06 -40.68 20.99
N VAL A 371 5.91 -41.29 20.66
CA VAL A 371 4.58 -40.66 20.77
C VAL A 371 3.70 -41.36 21.79
N ASN A 372 2.85 -40.59 22.48
CA ASN A 372 1.82 -41.09 23.38
C ASN A 372 0.48 -40.42 23.02
N VAL A 373 -0.26 -41.04 22.12
CA VAL A 373 -1.40 -40.42 21.43
C VAL A 373 -2.66 -41.25 21.62
N SER A 374 -3.71 -40.66 22.22
CA SER A 374 -5.00 -41.31 22.45
C SER A 374 -6.18 -40.51 21.93
N CYS A 375 -7.24 -41.21 21.51
CA CYS A 375 -8.49 -40.60 21.07
C CYS A 375 -9.23 -39.94 22.25
N ALA A 376 -9.87 -38.81 21.99
CA ALA A 376 -10.96 -38.24 22.80
C ALA A 376 -12.33 -38.49 22.17
N HIS A 377 -12.39 -38.56 20.84
CA HIS A 377 -13.60 -38.83 20.07
C HIS A 377 -13.30 -39.87 18.96
N PRO A 378 -14.24 -40.75 18.58
CA PRO A 378 -15.57 -40.98 19.17
C PRO A 378 -15.53 -41.53 20.60
N GLU A 379 -16.63 -41.37 21.35
CA GLU A 379 -16.71 -41.73 22.77
C GLU A 379 -16.30 -43.19 23.06
N TRP A 380 -16.60 -44.11 22.13
CA TRP A 380 -16.25 -45.53 22.26
C TRP A 380 -14.75 -45.82 22.03
N LEU A 381 -14.00 -44.88 21.43
CA LEU A 381 -12.54 -44.89 21.35
C LEU A 381 -11.88 -44.01 22.44
N ALA A 382 -12.64 -43.27 23.24
CA ALA A 382 -12.08 -42.32 24.21
C ALA A 382 -11.11 -42.98 25.20
N GLY A 383 -9.92 -42.39 25.34
CA GLY A 383 -8.82 -42.91 26.16
C GLY A 383 -8.03 -44.06 25.53
N GLN A 384 -8.44 -44.60 24.38
CA GLN A 384 -7.67 -45.64 23.68
C GLN A 384 -6.49 -45.02 22.92
N SER A 385 -5.29 -45.61 23.05
CA SER A 385 -4.12 -45.22 22.25
C SER A 385 -4.36 -45.55 20.78
N ILE A 386 -4.10 -44.60 19.87
CA ILE A 386 -4.39 -44.78 18.44
C ILE A 386 -3.62 -45.95 17.83
N LEU A 387 -2.47 -46.31 18.42
CA LEU A 387 -1.63 -47.46 18.02
C LEU A 387 -2.33 -48.82 18.24
N ASN A 388 -3.41 -48.86 19.01
CA ASN A 388 -4.20 -50.06 19.30
C ASN A 388 -5.57 -50.09 18.60
N VAL A 389 -5.91 -49.08 17.78
CA VAL A 389 -7.20 -48.95 17.09
C VAL A 389 -7.11 -49.55 15.68
N ASP A 390 -8.11 -50.35 15.27
CA ASP A 390 -8.11 -50.93 13.93
C ASP A 390 -8.30 -49.85 12.85
N LEU A 391 -7.59 -49.97 11.72
CA LEU A 391 -7.70 -49.05 10.57
C LEU A 391 -9.10 -48.99 9.93
N LYS A 392 -10.06 -49.82 10.36
CA LYS A 392 -11.47 -49.81 9.94
C LYS A 392 -12.34 -48.86 10.80
N ASP A 393 -11.90 -48.55 12.03
CA ASP A 393 -12.68 -47.88 13.07
C ASP A 393 -12.57 -46.34 12.98
N PHE A 394 -11.58 -45.85 12.21
CA PHE A 394 -11.44 -44.46 11.78
C PHE A 394 -12.46 -44.13 10.67
N VAL A 395 -13.65 -43.69 11.05
CA VAL A 395 -14.78 -43.36 10.14
C VAL A 395 -15.08 -41.85 10.17
N CYS A 396 -15.68 -41.31 9.10
CA CYS A 396 -16.15 -39.92 9.02
C CYS A 396 -17.68 -39.87 8.78
N ASP A 397 -18.45 -40.43 9.72
CA ASP A 397 -19.92 -40.29 9.69
C ASP A 397 -20.36 -38.87 10.08
N ASP A 398 -19.52 -38.15 10.83
CA ASP A 398 -19.75 -36.80 11.35
C ASP A 398 -18.65 -35.80 10.95
N PHE A 399 -18.99 -34.51 10.94
CA PHE A 399 -18.07 -33.38 10.79
C PHE A 399 -18.22 -32.40 11.97
N LEU A 400 -17.69 -32.82 13.12
CA LEU A 400 -17.84 -32.13 14.40
C LEU A 400 -17.04 -30.82 14.49
N LYS A 401 -15.93 -30.73 13.76
CA LYS A 401 -15.11 -29.51 13.64
C LYS A 401 -15.72 -28.58 12.57
N PRO A 402 -15.83 -27.26 12.80
CA PRO A 402 -16.51 -26.35 11.87
C PRO A 402 -15.89 -26.38 10.47
N GLN A 403 -16.69 -26.66 9.44
CA GLN A 403 -16.28 -26.59 8.03
C GLN A 403 -16.74 -25.28 7.42
N ILE A 404 -15.81 -24.40 7.05
CA ILE A 404 -16.16 -23.14 6.39
C ILE A 404 -16.65 -23.41 4.96
N ARG A 405 -17.80 -22.85 4.62
CA ARG A 405 -18.53 -22.97 3.34
C ARG A 405 -18.51 -21.67 2.53
N THR A 406 -18.59 -20.54 3.22
CA THR A 406 -18.47 -19.20 2.62
C THR A 406 -17.27 -18.50 3.25
N HIS A 407 -16.32 -18.09 2.41
CA HIS A 407 -15.20 -17.24 2.81
C HIS A 407 -15.54 -15.76 2.54
N PRO A 408 -14.93 -14.81 3.27
CA PRO A 408 -15.05 -13.40 2.92
C PRO A 408 -14.42 -13.13 1.55
N GLU A 409 -15.02 -12.21 0.79
CA GLU A 409 -14.51 -11.80 -0.53
C GLU A 409 -13.52 -10.64 -0.41
N THR A 410 -12.61 -10.53 -1.37
CA THR A 410 -11.67 -9.40 -1.47
C THR A 410 -12.39 -8.21 -2.10
N ILE A 411 -12.28 -7.03 -1.49
CA ILE A 411 -13.07 -5.84 -1.83
C ILE A 411 -12.14 -4.64 -2.05
N ASP A 412 -12.29 -3.98 -3.19
CA ASP A 412 -11.73 -2.66 -3.45
C ASP A 412 -12.84 -1.62 -3.21
N ALA A 413 -12.78 -0.92 -2.07
CA ALA A 413 -13.79 0.04 -1.64
C ALA A 413 -13.40 1.49 -1.97
N LEU A 414 -14.40 2.38 -1.97
CA LEU A 414 -14.16 3.82 -1.93
C LEU A 414 -14.16 4.31 -0.47
N ARG A 415 -13.27 5.25 -0.15
CA ARG A 415 -13.21 5.93 1.15
C ARG A 415 -14.59 6.52 1.52
N GLY A 416 -15.04 6.26 2.75
CA GLY A 416 -16.33 6.69 3.27
C GLY A 416 -17.52 5.76 2.96
N MET A 417 -17.32 4.67 2.19
CA MET A 417 -18.36 3.66 1.97
C MET A 417 -18.52 2.74 3.19
N ASN A 418 -19.63 2.01 3.24
CA ASN A 418 -19.80 0.88 4.15
C ASN A 418 -19.46 -0.43 3.42
N VAL A 419 -18.73 -1.32 4.09
CA VAL A 419 -18.26 -2.60 3.56
C VAL A 419 -18.68 -3.72 4.51
N THR A 420 -19.08 -4.87 3.98
CA THR A 420 -19.46 -6.03 4.79
C THR A 420 -18.68 -7.26 4.36
N LEU A 421 -18.22 -8.06 5.33
CA LEU A 421 -17.47 -9.29 5.10
C LEU A 421 -18.22 -10.46 5.72
N THR A 422 -18.63 -11.41 4.89
CA THR A 422 -19.46 -12.56 5.32
C THR A 422 -18.63 -13.83 5.43
N CYS A 423 -18.87 -14.61 6.47
CA CYS A 423 -18.25 -15.91 6.72
C CYS A 423 -19.32 -16.91 7.15
N THR A 424 -19.39 -18.09 6.52
CA THR A 424 -20.35 -19.14 6.91
C THR A 424 -19.63 -20.47 7.13
N ALA A 425 -19.93 -21.14 8.24
CA ALA A 425 -19.45 -22.48 8.56
C ALA A 425 -20.59 -23.43 8.90
N VAL A 426 -20.33 -24.74 8.80
CA VAL A 426 -21.27 -25.81 9.17
C VAL A 426 -20.62 -26.85 10.09
N SER A 427 -21.41 -27.45 10.97
CA SER A 427 -21.03 -28.51 11.92
C SER A 427 -22.16 -29.53 12.01
N SER A 428 -21.86 -30.83 12.12
CA SER A 428 -22.85 -31.84 12.53
C SER A 428 -23.00 -31.95 14.05
N SER A 429 -22.00 -31.47 14.81
CA SER A 429 -22.14 -31.29 16.26
C SER A 429 -23.06 -30.11 16.57
N ASP A 430 -23.87 -30.29 17.61
CA ASP A 430 -24.65 -29.30 18.36
C ASP A 430 -23.79 -28.29 19.15
N SER A 431 -22.48 -28.54 19.30
CA SER A 431 -21.55 -27.71 20.03
C SER A 431 -21.58 -26.25 19.54
N PRO A 432 -21.80 -25.26 20.42
CA PRO A 432 -22.01 -23.88 20.01
C PRO A 432 -20.76 -23.33 19.30
N MET A 433 -20.96 -22.89 18.07
CA MET A 433 -19.94 -22.17 17.31
C MET A 433 -19.82 -20.73 17.78
N SER A 434 -18.58 -20.24 17.78
CA SER A 434 -18.18 -18.86 18.04
C SER A 434 -17.30 -18.39 16.89
N THR A 435 -17.35 -17.10 16.55
CA THR A 435 -16.52 -16.52 15.49
C THR A 435 -15.68 -15.37 16.02
N VAL A 436 -14.43 -15.33 15.59
CA VAL A 436 -13.49 -14.22 15.81
C VAL A 436 -13.01 -13.73 14.44
N TRP A 437 -12.94 -12.41 14.25
CA TRP A 437 -12.33 -11.80 13.08
C TRP A 437 -10.94 -11.27 13.40
N ARG A 438 -10.00 -11.43 12.48
CA ARG A 438 -8.65 -10.83 12.54
C ARG A 438 -8.40 -9.95 11.33
N LYS A 439 -7.63 -8.87 11.51
CA LYS A 439 -7.11 -7.99 10.45
C LYS A 439 -5.59 -8.04 10.52
N ASP A 440 -4.93 -8.35 9.42
CA ASP A 440 -3.46 -8.42 9.28
C ASP A 440 -2.74 -9.33 10.32
N SER A 441 -3.50 -10.22 10.96
CA SER A 441 -3.08 -11.13 12.05
C SER A 441 -3.11 -10.59 13.48
N GLU A 442 -3.76 -9.44 13.69
CA GLU A 442 -4.26 -9.01 15.00
C GLU A 442 -5.77 -9.32 15.12
N ILE A 443 -6.24 -9.68 16.31
CA ILE A 443 -7.67 -9.95 16.57
C ILE A 443 -8.42 -8.61 16.66
N LEU A 444 -9.57 -8.52 15.99
CA LEU A 444 -10.46 -7.38 16.09
C LEU A 444 -11.32 -7.48 17.36
N TYR A 445 -11.24 -6.44 18.18
CA TYR A 445 -12.09 -6.21 19.35
C TYR A 445 -12.97 -4.97 19.10
N ASP A 446 -14.14 -4.92 19.73
CA ASP A 446 -15.08 -3.78 19.65
C ASP A 446 -15.50 -3.37 18.22
N VAL A 447 -15.76 -4.38 17.37
CA VAL A 447 -16.25 -4.24 16.00
C VAL A 447 -17.67 -4.77 15.86
N ASP A 448 -18.46 -4.19 14.94
CA ASP A 448 -19.84 -4.62 14.71
C ASP A 448 -19.88 -5.95 13.94
N ILE A 449 -20.40 -6.99 14.59
CA ILE A 449 -20.49 -8.35 14.05
C ILE A 449 -21.89 -8.91 14.30
N GLU A 450 -22.66 -9.08 13.23
CA GLU A 450 -23.91 -9.84 13.28
C GLU A 450 -23.63 -11.35 13.15
N ASN A 451 -24.24 -12.16 14.01
CA ASN A 451 -24.09 -13.62 13.98
C ASN A 451 -25.46 -14.32 13.91
N PHE A 452 -25.60 -15.25 12.97
CA PHE A 452 -26.83 -15.96 12.66
C PHE A 452 -26.61 -17.47 12.71
N VAL A 453 -27.52 -18.20 13.36
CA VAL A 453 -27.50 -19.67 13.40
C VAL A 453 -28.76 -20.23 12.75
N ARG A 454 -28.62 -21.26 11.91
CA ARG A 454 -29.72 -21.92 11.20
C ARG A 454 -29.54 -23.44 11.24
N TYR A 455 -30.62 -24.17 11.44
CA TYR A 455 -30.64 -25.63 11.27
C TYR A 455 -30.87 -25.98 9.81
N ARG A 456 -29.94 -26.71 9.20
CA ARG A 456 -30.06 -27.22 7.84
C ARG A 456 -30.66 -28.62 7.90
N GLN A 457 -31.82 -28.82 7.26
CA GLN A 457 -32.61 -30.06 7.33
C GLN A 457 -32.43 -31.00 6.12
N GLN A 458 -31.70 -30.59 5.07
CA GLN A 458 -31.66 -31.30 3.78
C GLN A 458 -30.45 -32.23 3.57
N ALA A 459 -29.61 -32.44 4.59
CA ALA A 459 -28.39 -33.25 4.46
C ALA A 459 -28.00 -33.96 5.79
N GLY A 460 -28.99 -34.39 6.57
CA GLY A 460 -28.85 -34.58 8.02
C GLY A 460 -29.05 -33.26 8.76
N GLU A 461 -29.20 -33.30 10.08
CA GLU A 461 -29.31 -32.09 10.90
C GLU A 461 -27.92 -31.49 11.12
N ALA A 462 -27.66 -30.35 10.48
CA ALA A 462 -26.40 -29.62 10.63
C ALA A 462 -26.66 -28.18 11.09
N LEU A 463 -25.85 -27.70 12.04
CA LEU A 463 -25.81 -26.29 12.41
C LEU A 463 -25.03 -25.51 11.36
N GLU A 464 -25.66 -24.50 10.78
CA GLU A 464 -25.06 -23.51 9.90
C GLU A 464 -24.92 -22.17 10.65
N TYR A 465 -23.69 -21.70 10.81
CA TYR A 465 -23.34 -20.46 11.50
C TYR A 465 -22.82 -19.45 10.49
N THR A 466 -23.41 -18.26 10.43
CA THR A 466 -22.93 -17.15 9.60
C THR A 466 -22.56 -15.97 10.47
N SER A 467 -21.37 -15.42 10.27
CA SER A 467 -20.86 -14.20 10.88
C SER A 467 -20.69 -13.15 9.79
N ILE A 468 -21.15 -11.92 10.03
CA ILE A 468 -21.00 -10.78 9.13
C ILE A 468 -20.32 -9.66 9.92
N LEU A 469 -19.11 -9.28 9.50
CA LEU A 469 -18.39 -8.11 10.00
C LEU A 469 -18.80 -6.89 9.19
N HIS A 470 -19.28 -5.83 9.87
CA HIS A 470 -19.66 -4.56 9.25
C HIS A 470 -18.58 -3.51 9.50
N LEU A 471 -18.11 -2.87 8.42
CA LEU A 471 -17.13 -1.78 8.45
C LEU A 471 -17.80 -0.51 7.89
N PHE A 472 -18.06 0.47 8.75
CA PHE A 472 -18.75 1.70 8.37
C PHE A 472 -17.78 2.84 8.05
N ASN A 473 -18.07 3.63 7.01
CA ASN A 473 -17.29 4.81 6.63
C ASN A 473 -15.78 4.50 6.46
N VAL A 474 -15.46 3.47 5.66
CA VAL A 474 -14.10 2.90 5.58
C VAL A 474 -13.03 3.92 5.17
N ASN A 475 -11.86 3.78 5.76
CA ASN A 475 -10.73 4.68 5.60
C ASN A 475 -9.41 3.91 5.46
N PHE A 476 -8.30 4.60 5.22
CA PHE A 476 -7.02 3.93 4.95
C PHE A 476 -6.48 3.08 6.12
N THR A 477 -6.90 3.32 7.38
CA THR A 477 -6.54 2.41 8.50
C THR A 477 -7.24 1.05 8.43
N ASP A 478 -8.32 0.95 7.64
CA ASP A 478 -9.10 -0.27 7.44
C ASP A 478 -8.52 -1.12 6.30
N GLU A 479 -7.57 -0.62 5.50
CA GLU A 479 -6.86 -1.44 4.52
C GLU A 479 -6.11 -2.59 5.19
N GLY A 480 -6.31 -3.83 4.73
CA GLY A 480 -5.72 -5.00 5.37
C GLY A 480 -6.24 -6.34 4.87
N LYS A 481 -5.68 -7.42 5.42
CA LYS A 481 -6.10 -8.81 5.19
C LYS A 481 -7.00 -9.28 6.33
N TYR A 482 -8.30 -9.33 6.07
CA TYR A 482 -9.31 -9.83 7.01
C TYR A 482 -9.46 -11.35 6.92
N GLN A 483 -9.62 -12.02 8.06
CA GLN A 483 -9.91 -13.45 8.13
C GLN A 483 -10.89 -13.73 9.26
N CYS A 484 -11.92 -14.51 8.96
CA CYS A 484 -12.83 -15.12 9.93
C CYS A 484 -12.25 -16.44 10.45
N ILE A 485 -12.36 -16.67 11.76
CA ILE A 485 -11.99 -17.90 12.46
C ILE A 485 -13.24 -18.41 13.18
N VAL A 486 -13.68 -19.64 12.88
CA VAL A 486 -14.85 -20.25 13.54
C VAL A 486 -14.42 -21.40 14.43
N THR A 487 -14.87 -21.40 15.68
CA THR A 487 -14.45 -22.33 16.74
C THR A 487 -15.64 -22.92 17.49
N ASN A 488 -15.64 -24.23 17.71
CA ASN A 488 -16.48 -24.92 18.69
C ASN A 488 -15.60 -25.80 19.61
N HIS A 489 -16.20 -26.69 20.41
CA HIS A 489 -15.45 -27.57 21.32
C HIS A 489 -14.46 -28.51 20.60
N PHE A 490 -14.73 -28.89 19.34
CA PHE A 490 -13.91 -29.78 18.53
C PHE A 490 -12.79 -29.06 17.75
N GLY A 491 -12.65 -27.74 17.93
CA GLY A 491 -11.52 -26.95 17.46
C GLY A 491 -11.88 -25.78 16.53
N SER A 492 -10.86 -25.13 16.01
CA SER A 492 -10.94 -23.91 15.19
C SER A 492 -10.67 -24.19 13.71
N ASN A 493 -11.35 -23.45 12.82
CA ASN A 493 -11.09 -23.46 11.39
C ASN A 493 -11.02 -22.02 10.83
N TYR A 494 -10.24 -21.83 9.77
CA TYR A 494 -9.76 -20.53 9.31
C TYR A 494 -10.20 -20.29 7.87
N SER A 495 -10.81 -19.14 7.61
CA SER A 495 -11.25 -18.76 6.26
C SER A 495 -10.08 -18.35 5.36
N GLN A 496 -10.34 -18.13 4.07
CA GLN A 496 -9.35 -17.46 3.21
C GLN A 496 -9.16 -16.00 3.65
N LYS A 497 -7.92 -15.50 3.59
CA LYS A 497 -7.58 -14.10 3.92
C LYS A 497 -8.11 -13.18 2.80
N ALA A 498 -9.15 -12.41 3.07
CA ALA A 498 -9.72 -11.42 2.15
C ALA A 498 -8.98 -10.08 2.27
N LYS A 499 -8.58 -9.46 1.15
CA LYS A 499 -8.00 -8.10 1.19
C LYS A 499 -9.11 -7.05 1.12
N LEU A 500 -9.02 -6.01 1.96
CA LEU A 500 -9.68 -4.73 1.76
C LEU A 500 -8.64 -3.72 1.23
N THR A 501 -8.93 -3.11 0.08
CA THR A 501 -8.22 -1.92 -0.42
C THR A 501 -9.16 -0.72 -0.30
N VAL A 502 -8.67 0.44 0.10
CA VAL A 502 -9.45 1.67 0.21
C VAL A 502 -8.88 2.71 -0.74
N ASN A 503 -9.68 3.04 -1.75
CA ASN A 503 -9.33 3.95 -2.82
C ASN A 503 -10.10 5.26 -2.69
N GLU A 504 -9.55 6.33 -3.27
CA GLU A 504 -10.12 7.67 -3.26
C GLU A 504 -10.16 8.16 -4.71
N MET A 505 -11.36 8.49 -5.21
CA MET A 505 -11.54 8.97 -6.58
C MET A 505 -10.74 10.27 -6.80
N PRO A 506 -10.28 10.56 -8.04
CA PRO A 506 -9.46 11.73 -8.25
C PRO A 506 -10.21 13.04 -7.96
N SER A 507 -9.48 14.06 -7.54
CA SER A 507 -9.97 15.42 -7.27
C SER A 507 -9.06 16.42 -8.00
N PHE A 508 -9.62 17.39 -8.73
CA PHE A 508 -8.82 18.38 -9.45
C PHE A 508 -8.29 19.46 -8.51
N LEU A 509 -6.97 19.47 -8.29
CA LEU A 509 -6.25 20.57 -7.65
C LEU A 509 -6.07 21.77 -8.60
N LYS A 510 -5.92 21.50 -9.90
CA LYS A 510 -5.89 22.51 -10.98
C LYS A 510 -6.60 21.96 -12.22
N THR A 511 -7.33 22.83 -12.90
CA THR A 511 -7.89 22.57 -14.24
C THR A 511 -7.30 23.53 -15.27
N PRO A 512 -7.23 23.14 -16.55
CA PRO A 512 -6.82 24.05 -17.61
C PRO A 512 -7.85 25.17 -17.80
N MET A 513 -7.38 26.34 -18.26
CA MET A 513 -8.20 27.52 -18.54
C MET A 513 -8.04 27.95 -20.01
N ASP A 514 -9.08 28.58 -20.56
CA ASP A 514 -9.06 29.10 -21.94
C ASP A 514 -7.89 30.06 -22.17
N LEU A 515 -7.12 29.83 -23.23
CA LEU A 515 -5.90 30.57 -23.53
C LEU A 515 -5.96 31.16 -24.94
N THR A 516 -5.89 32.48 -25.04
CA THR A 516 -5.71 33.19 -26.31
C THR A 516 -4.30 33.72 -26.42
N ILE A 517 -3.55 33.29 -27.44
CA ILE A 517 -2.11 33.57 -27.58
C ILE A 517 -1.72 33.90 -29.02
N ARG A 518 -0.60 34.61 -29.22
CA ARG A 518 -0.05 34.88 -30.56
C ARG A 518 0.78 33.70 -31.08
N THR A 519 0.84 33.54 -32.40
CA THR A 519 1.79 32.65 -33.08
C THR A 519 3.23 32.90 -32.63
N GLY A 520 4.02 31.84 -32.52
CA GLY A 520 5.41 31.88 -32.07
C GLY A 520 5.63 31.97 -30.56
N ALA A 521 4.60 32.28 -29.77
CA ALA A 521 4.68 32.29 -28.31
C ALA A 521 4.66 30.87 -27.70
N MET A 522 4.72 30.77 -26.37
CA MET A 522 4.60 29.52 -25.61
C MET A 522 3.24 29.45 -24.91
N ALA A 523 2.44 28.44 -25.21
CA ALA A 523 1.23 28.13 -24.45
C ALA A 523 1.59 27.29 -23.22
N ARG A 524 0.89 27.55 -22.11
CA ARG A 524 0.98 26.81 -20.83
C ARG A 524 -0.44 26.44 -20.40
N LEU A 525 -0.68 25.16 -20.19
CA LEU A 525 -1.92 24.62 -19.63
C LEU A 525 -1.56 23.81 -18.39
N GLU A 526 -2.18 24.12 -17.25
CA GLU A 526 -1.95 23.42 -15.99
C GLU A 526 -3.07 22.40 -15.75
N CYS A 527 -2.76 21.22 -15.23
CA CYS A 527 -3.75 20.27 -14.77
C CYS A 527 -3.16 19.31 -13.74
N ALA A 528 -3.65 19.41 -12.50
CA ALA A 528 -3.16 18.69 -11.33
C ALA A 528 -4.33 17.98 -10.66
N ALA A 529 -4.12 16.76 -10.18
CA ALA A 529 -5.15 16.04 -9.43
C ALA A 529 -4.56 15.20 -8.28
N GLU A 530 -5.29 15.15 -7.18
CA GLU A 530 -5.04 14.27 -6.03
C GLU A 530 -5.95 13.02 -6.11
N GLY A 531 -5.69 12.01 -5.28
CA GLY A 531 -6.47 10.77 -5.19
C GLY A 531 -5.64 9.58 -4.70
N HIS A 532 -6.27 8.46 -4.37
CA HIS A 532 -5.60 7.23 -3.93
C HIS A 532 -6.05 6.01 -4.76
N PRO A 533 -5.15 5.31 -5.46
CA PRO A 533 -3.78 5.68 -5.78
C PRO A 533 -3.70 7.01 -6.54
N ALA A 534 -2.51 7.62 -6.57
CA ALA A 534 -2.29 8.91 -7.25
C ALA A 534 -2.73 8.85 -8.73
N PRO A 535 -3.51 9.83 -9.22
CA PRO A 535 -4.10 9.77 -10.55
C PRO A 535 -3.07 10.03 -11.66
N GLN A 536 -3.13 9.24 -12.72
CA GLN A 536 -2.41 9.52 -13.94
C GLN A 536 -3.09 10.68 -14.70
N ILE A 537 -2.34 11.76 -14.90
CA ILE A 537 -2.72 12.86 -15.79
C ILE A 537 -2.44 12.47 -17.25
N SER A 538 -3.39 12.76 -18.14
CA SER A 538 -3.30 12.54 -19.58
C SER A 538 -4.01 13.66 -20.33
N TRP A 539 -3.60 13.92 -21.58
CA TRP A 539 -4.15 15.02 -22.39
C TRP A 539 -4.67 14.50 -23.74
N GLN A 540 -5.69 15.19 -24.26
CA GLN A 540 -6.34 14.92 -25.54
C GLN A 540 -6.62 16.25 -26.26
N LYS A 541 -6.53 16.29 -27.59
CA LYS A 541 -6.84 17.46 -28.42
C LYS A 541 -8.02 17.14 -29.34
N ASP A 542 -9.08 17.96 -29.28
CA ASP A 542 -10.29 17.83 -30.11
C ASP A 542 -10.93 16.42 -30.09
N GLY A 543 -10.84 15.72 -28.96
CA GLY A 543 -11.31 14.32 -28.82
C GLY A 543 -10.37 13.26 -29.40
N GLY A 544 -9.18 13.63 -29.89
CA GLY A 544 -8.15 12.74 -30.43
C GLY A 544 -6.80 12.83 -29.73
N THR A 545 -5.91 11.90 -30.07
CA THR A 545 -4.53 11.83 -29.54
C THR A 545 -3.47 12.41 -30.51
N ASP A 546 -3.88 13.01 -31.64
CA ASP A 546 -2.96 13.70 -32.53
C ASP A 546 -2.71 15.14 -32.04
N PHE A 547 -1.44 15.47 -31.85
CA PHE A 547 -0.97 16.79 -31.45
C PHE A 547 0.05 17.26 -32.49
N PRO A 548 -0.28 18.25 -33.34
CA PRO A 548 0.66 18.80 -34.32
C PRO A 548 1.98 19.26 -33.68
N ALA A 549 1.91 19.94 -32.52
CA ALA A 549 3.06 20.26 -31.67
C ALA A 549 3.91 19.06 -31.24
N ALA A 550 3.34 17.87 -31.02
CA ALA A 550 4.12 16.69 -30.63
C ALA A 550 4.92 16.12 -31.82
N ARG A 551 4.31 16.09 -33.02
CA ARG A 551 5.00 15.69 -34.27
C ARG A 551 6.22 16.55 -34.55
N GLU A 552 6.16 17.83 -34.21
CA GLU A 552 7.26 18.78 -34.36
C GLU A 552 8.16 18.92 -33.12
N ARG A 553 7.96 18.11 -32.08
CA ARG A 553 8.70 18.15 -30.80
C ARG A 553 8.63 19.52 -30.08
N ARG A 554 7.57 20.28 -30.33
CA ARG A 554 7.22 21.56 -29.68
C ARG A 554 6.41 21.38 -28.39
N MET A 555 5.82 20.20 -28.19
CA MET A 555 5.09 19.83 -26.98
C MET A 555 6.04 19.32 -25.89
N HIS A 556 5.89 19.83 -24.67
CA HIS A 556 6.62 19.37 -23.49
C HIS A 556 5.66 19.15 -22.32
N VAL A 557 5.88 18.08 -21.56
CA VAL A 557 5.21 17.82 -20.27
C VAL A 557 6.32 17.76 -19.22
N MET A 558 6.17 18.52 -18.13
CA MET A 558 7.10 18.48 -17.00
C MET A 558 6.47 17.64 -15.87
N PRO A 559 7.00 16.44 -15.54
CA PRO A 559 6.36 15.53 -14.58
C PRO A 559 6.24 16.08 -13.16
N GLU A 560 7.13 17.00 -12.77
CA GLU A 560 7.19 17.59 -11.43
C GLU A 560 6.18 18.75 -11.20
N ASP A 561 5.63 19.34 -12.27
CA ASP A 561 4.98 20.66 -12.24
C ASP A 561 3.47 20.63 -12.56
N ASP A 562 2.91 19.48 -12.96
CA ASP A 562 1.53 19.32 -13.46
C ASP A 562 1.19 20.22 -14.67
N VAL A 563 2.17 20.44 -15.55
CA VAL A 563 2.05 21.42 -16.65
C VAL A 563 2.37 20.82 -18.03
N PHE A 564 1.48 21.13 -18.96
CA PHE A 564 1.58 20.89 -20.40
C PHE A 564 1.94 22.19 -21.13
N PHE A 565 3.01 22.17 -21.93
CA PHE A 565 3.48 23.30 -22.71
C PHE A 565 3.46 23.01 -24.22
N ILE A 566 3.17 24.05 -25.01
CA ILE A 566 3.48 24.09 -26.44
C ILE A 566 4.38 25.29 -26.71
N ALA A 567 5.61 25.05 -27.12
CA ALA A 567 6.52 26.09 -27.60
C ALA A 567 6.20 26.47 -29.07
N ASN A 568 6.53 27.70 -29.47
CA ASN A 568 6.41 28.18 -30.86
C ASN A 568 5.04 27.84 -31.48
N VAL A 569 3.96 28.28 -30.80
CA VAL A 569 2.57 27.92 -31.12
C VAL A 569 2.19 28.34 -32.54
N LYS A 570 1.49 27.46 -33.25
CA LYS A 570 0.98 27.64 -34.62
C LYS A 570 -0.53 27.55 -34.69
N ILE A 571 -1.14 28.01 -35.79
CA ILE A 571 -2.59 27.90 -36.01
C ILE A 571 -3.09 26.46 -35.97
N GLU A 572 -2.30 25.48 -36.42
CA GLU A 572 -2.64 24.03 -36.33
C GLU A 572 -2.76 23.50 -34.89
N ASP A 573 -2.18 24.19 -33.90
CA ASP A 573 -2.34 23.85 -32.49
C ASP A 573 -3.69 24.35 -31.91
N MET A 574 -4.44 25.20 -32.63
CA MET A 574 -5.76 25.66 -32.19
C MET A 574 -6.73 24.48 -31.99
N GLY A 575 -7.47 24.46 -30.89
CA GLY A 575 -8.42 23.39 -30.57
C GLY A 575 -8.84 23.37 -29.10
N ILE A 576 -9.63 22.36 -28.73
CA ILE A 576 -10.02 22.06 -27.35
C ILE A 576 -9.04 21.05 -26.77
N TYR A 577 -8.39 21.42 -25.66
CA TYR A 577 -7.48 20.58 -24.89
C TYR A 577 -8.23 20.04 -23.67
N SER A 578 -8.38 18.72 -23.63
CA SER A 578 -9.00 18.00 -22.52
C SER A 578 -7.91 17.34 -21.67
N CYS A 579 -7.77 17.78 -20.43
CA CYS A 579 -7.05 17.03 -19.41
C CYS A 579 -7.96 15.93 -18.85
N MET A 580 -7.40 14.74 -18.62
CA MET A 580 -8.05 13.62 -17.96
C MET A 580 -7.18 13.09 -16.82
N ALA A 581 -7.72 13.10 -15.60
CA ALA A 581 -7.10 12.49 -14.42
C ALA A 581 -7.79 11.14 -14.14
N ARG A 582 -7.03 10.05 -13.99
CA ARG A 582 -7.59 8.70 -13.76
C ARG A 582 -6.78 7.88 -12.76
N ASN A 583 -7.47 7.15 -11.89
CA ASN A 583 -6.90 6.05 -11.11
C ASN A 583 -7.85 4.83 -11.17
N ILE A 584 -7.66 3.81 -10.31
CA ILE A 584 -8.52 2.62 -10.29
C ILE A 584 -9.90 2.87 -9.67
N ALA A 585 -10.09 3.94 -8.89
CA ALA A 585 -11.38 4.32 -8.32
C ALA A 585 -12.28 5.08 -9.31
N GLY A 586 -11.70 5.77 -10.29
CA GLY A 586 -12.46 6.51 -11.29
C GLY A 586 -11.64 7.47 -12.14
N GLY A 587 -12.31 8.37 -12.83
CA GLY A 587 -11.65 9.39 -13.65
C GLY A 587 -12.53 10.58 -13.98
N LEU A 588 -11.89 11.73 -14.17
CA LEU A 588 -12.49 13.03 -14.43
C LEU A 588 -11.83 13.66 -15.66
N SER A 589 -12.53 14.61 -16.29
CA SER A 589 -11.99 15.42 -17.39
C SER A 589 -12.32 16.90 -17.22
N ALA A 590 -11.39 17.76 -17.64
CA ALA A 590 -11.56 19.21 -17.68
C ALA A 590 -11.01 19.76 -19.01
N ASN A 591 -11.74 20.70 -19.60
CA ASN A 591 -11.50 21.19 -20.97
C ASN A 591 -11.13 22.66 -20.97
N ALA A 592 -10.24 23.06 -21.88
CA ALA A 592 -9.94 24.45 -22.22
C ALA A 592 -9.75 24.64 -23.72
N SER A 593 -10.07 25.81 -24.25
CA SER A 593 -9.79 26.18 -25.64
C SER A 593 -8.45 26.91 -25.79
N LEU A 594 -7.64 26.49 -26.77
CA LEU A 594 -6.45 27.22 -27.21
C LEU A 594 -6.78 27.98 -28.49
N THR A 595 -6.85 29.31 -28.40
CA THR A 595 -7.09 30.22 -29.53
C THR A 595 -5.78 30.85 -29.96
N VAL A 596 -5.39 30.65 -31.22
CA VAL A 596 -4.13 31.16 -31.78
C VAL A 596 -4.39 32.34 -32.71
N LEU A 597 -3.72 33.46 -32.45
CA LEU A 597 -3.81 34.71 -33.19
C LEU A 597 -2.56 34.95 -34.04
N GLU A 598 -2.74 35.46 -35.26
CA GLU A 598 -1.68 35.69 -36.25
C GLU A 598 -1.88 37.06 -36.92
N THR A 599 -0.80 37.79 -37.15
CA THR A 599 -0.83 39.06 -37.89
C THR A 599 -1.24 38.86 -39.36
N PRO A 600 -1.78 39.89 -40.04
CA PRO A 600 -2.13 39.77 -41.46
C PRO A 600 -0.89 39.43 -42.30
N SER A 601 -1.04 38.51 -43.25
CA SER A 601 0.06 38.03 -44.09
C SER A 601 -0.40 37.72 -45.52
N PHE A 602 0.51 37.78 -46.48
CA PHE A 602 0.23 37.36 -47.87
C PHE A 602 0.46 35.85 -48.01
N ILE A 603 -0.60 35.07 -48.33
CA ILE A 603 -0.51 33.61 -48.50
C ILE A 603 0.27 33.24 -49.77
N ARG A 604 0.31 34.14 -50.75
CA ARG A 604 1.11 34.04 -51.98
C ARG A 604 1.82 35.37 -52.22
N PRO A 605 3.00 35.39 -52.86
CA PRO A 605 3.59 36.63 -53.34
C PRO A 605 2.60 37.36 -54.26
N LEU A 606 2.65 38.68 -54.23
CA LEU A 606 1.90 39.51 -55.18
C LEU A 606 2.63 39.49 -56.53
N GLU A 607 1.90 39.18 -57.59
CA GLU A 607 2.45 39.05 -58.95
C GLU A 607 1.98 40.19 -59.84
N ASP A 608 2.93 40.90 -60.45
CA ASP A 608 2.67 41.95 -61.43
C ASP A 608 1.93 41.40 -62.65
N LYS A 609 0.90 42.13 -63.10
CA LYS A 609 0.00 41.66 -64.16
C LYS A 609 0.18 42.49 -65.42
N THR A 610 0.46 41.82 -66.54
CA THR A 610 0.35 42.43 -67.86
C THR A 610 -0.89 41.87 -68.58
N VAL A 611 -1.66 42.75 -69.21
CA VAL A 611 -2.82 42.43 -70.06
C VAL A 611 -2.77 43.26 -71.34
N THR A 612 -3.40 42.79 -72.41
CA THR A 612 -3.64 43.63 -73.59
C THR A 612 -4.88 44.50 -73.40
N ARG A 613 -4.94 45.65 -74.07
CA ARG A 613 -6.07 46.58 -73.98
C ARG A 613 -7.38 45.89 -74.39
N GLY A 614 -8.35 45.89 -73.49
CA GLY A 614 -9.67 45.26 -73.66
C GLY A 614 -9.80 43.87 -73.02
N GLU A 615 -8.71 43.27 -72.52
CA GLU A 615 -8.79 42.05 -71.71
C GLU A 615 -9.21 42.36 -70.25
N THR A 616 -9.64 41.33 -69.53
CA THR A 616 -9.96 41.42 -68.09
C THR A 616 -8.70 41.19 -67.25
N ALA A 617 -8.29 42.19 -66.48
CA ALA A 617 -7.26 42.02 -65.45
C ALA A 617 -7.84 41.40 -64.18
N VAL A 618 -7.07 40.54 -63.52
CA VAL A 618 -7.41 39.95 -62.21
C VAL A 618 -6.19 40.09 -61.31
N LEU A 619 -6.30 40.95 -60.30
CA LEU A 619 -5.27 41.22 -59.30
C LEU A 619 -5.62 40.43 -58.04
N GLN A 620 -4.65 39.68 -57.49
CA GLN A 620 -4.89 38.75 -56.38
C GLN A 620 -4.15 39.18 -55.12
N CYS A 621 -4.87 39.36 -54.02
CA CYS A 621 -4.38 39.67 -52.69
C CYS A 621 -4.94 38.67 -51.69
N ILE A 622 -4.42 37.43 -51.71
CA ILE A 622 -4.89 36.35 -50.84
C ILE A 622 -4.27 36.51 -49.45
N ALA A 623 -5.10 36.80 -48.46
CA ALA A 623 -4.68 37.21 -47.12
C ALA A 623 -4.88 36.10 -46.06
N GLY A 624 -3.84 35.89 -45.24
CA GLY A 624 -3.84 35.07 -44.02
C GLY A 624 -3.86 35.95 -42.76
N GLY A 625 -3.80 35.33 -41.58
CA GLY A 625 -3.94 35.99 -40.29
C GLY A 625 -5.18 35.54 -39.50
N SER A 626 -5.08 35.60 -38.17
CA SER A 626 -6.11 35.21 -37.21
C SER A 626 -6.27 36.30 -36.13
N PRO A 627 -7.43 36.97 -36.00
CA PRO A 627 -8.64 36.80 -36.82
C PRO A 627 -8.42 37.21 -38.28
N ALA A 628 -9.26 36.70 -39.18
CA ALA A 628 -9.17 36.98 -40.61
C ALA A 628 -9.15 38.50 -40.90
N PRO A 629 -8.18 39.02 -41.67
CA PRO A 629 -8.04 40.45 -41.89
C PRO A 629 -9.12 41.01 -42.83
N ARG A 630 -9.41 42.30 -42.66
CA ARG A 630 -10.21 43.10 -43.59
C ARG A 630 -9.30 43.69 -44.66
N LEU A 631 -9.72 43.62 -45.92
CA LEU A 631 -8.95 44.12 -47.07
C LEU A 631 -9.53 45.41 -47.65
N ASN A 632 -8.64 46.31 -48.05
CA ASN A 632 -8.93 47.54 -48.78
C ASN A 632 -7.92 47.73 -49.92
N TRP A 633 -8.34 48.31 -51.04
CA TRP A 633 -7.50 48.54 -52.22
C TRP A 633 -7.31 50.04 -52.51
N THR A 634 -6.14 50.38 -53.00
CA THR A 634 -5.72 51.74 -53.38
C THR A 634 -4.99 51.69 -54.72
N LYS A 635 -5.08 52.76 -55.54
CA LYS A 635 -4.40 52.86 -56.84
C LYS A 635 -3.52 54.11 -56.84
N ASP A 636 -2.27 53.95 -57.26
CA ASP A 636 -1.27 55.03 -57.38
C ASP A 636 -1.16 55.86 -56.08
N ASP A 637 -1.15 55.14 -54.94
CA ASP A 637 -1.13 55.62 -53.56
C ASP A 637 -2.33 56.52 -53.14
N GLY A 638 -3.37 56.62 -54.00
CA GLY A 638 -4.67 57.23 -53.71
C GLY A 638 -5.81 56.23 -53.52
N PRO A 639 -7.02 56.69 -53.16
CA PRO A 639 -8.20 55.82 -53.05
C PRO A 639 -8.56 55.24 -54.42
N LEU A 640 -8.86 53.93 -54.47
CA LEU A 640 -9.29 53.28 -55.70
C LEU A 640 -10.67 53.82 -56.13
N LEU A 641 -10.72 54.47 -57.29
CA LEU A 641 -11.97 54.94 -57.92
C LEU A 641 -12.70 53.76 -58.57
N VAL A 642 -13.53 53.08 -57.78
CA VAL A 642 -14.36 51.96 -58.24
C VAL A 642 -15.39 52.45 -59.27
N THR A 643 -15.38 51.81 -60.44
CA THR A 643 -16.35 52.02 -61.54
C THR A 643 -17.10 50.74 -61.84
N GLU A 644 -18.10 50.77 -62.73
CA GLU A 644 -18.85 49.58 -63.19
C GLU A 644 -17.98 48.51 -63.87
N ARG A 645 -16.71 48.83 -64.20
CA ARG A 645 -15.72 47.86 -64.71
C ARG A 645 -14.94 47.13 -63.60
N HIS A 646 -15.02 47.59 -62.35
CA HIS A 646 -14.26 47.07 -61.21
C HIS A 646 -15.16 46.18 -60.33
N PHE A 647 -14.79 44.91 -60.16
CA PHE A 647 -15.52 43.93 -59.35
C PHE A 647 -14.61 43.35 -58.25
N PHE A 648 -15.15 43.24 -57.04
CA PHE A 648 -14.47 42.59 -55.91
C PHE A 648 -15.06 41.20 -55.67
N ALA A 649 -14.19 40.20 -55.48
CA ALA A 649 -14.59 38.84 -55.12
C ALA A 649 -13.75 38.30 -53.95
N ALA A 650 -14.20 37.17 -53.38
CA ALA A 650 -13.58 36.49 -52.24
C ALA A 650 -13.22 37.45 -51.07
N ALA A 651 -14.22 38.15 -50.51
CA ALA A 651 -14.04 39.12 -49.43
C ALA A 651 -12.95 40.19 -49.71
N ASN A 652 -12.98 40.76 -50.92
CA ASN A 652 -12.03 41.73 -51.46
C ASN A 652 -10.60 41.18 -51.72
N GLN A 653 -10.36 39.87 -51.62
CA GLN A 653 -9.05 39.27 -51.98
C GLN A 653 -8.80 39.24 -53.49
N LEU A 654 -9.83 39.40 -54.32
CA LEU A 654 -9.71 39.50 -55.77
C LEU A 654 -10.27 40.85 -56.23
N LEU A 655 -9.47 41.58 -57.02
CA LEU A 655 -9.89 42.78 -57.74
C LEU A 655 -9.85 42.48 -59.25
N ILE A 656 -11.02 42.51 -59.87
CA ILE A 656 -11.24 42.19 -61.29
C ILE A 656 -11.56 43.49 -62.02
N ILE A 657 -10.86 43.75 -63.13
CA ILE A 657 -11.04 44.95 -63.95
C ILE A 657 -11.36 44.49 -65.38
N VAL A 658 -12.60 44.70 -65.81
CA VAL A 658 -13.09 44.31 -67.15
C VAL A 658 -12.78 45.42 -68.16
N ASP A 659 -12.47 45.06 -69.40
CA ASP A 659 -12.12 46.01 -70.48
C ASP A 659 -10.98 46.96 -70.04
N ALA A 660 -9.79 46.40 -69.79
CA ALA A 660 -8.67 47.15 -69.24
C ALA A 660 -8.17 48.22 -70.22
N GLY A 661 -8.26 49.48 -69.80
CA GLY A 661 -7.78 50.66 -70.51
C GLY A 661 -6.38 51.10 -70.05
N LEU A 662 -5.75 52.00 -70.79
CA LEU A 662 -4.42 52.52 -70.44
C LEU A 662 -4.42 53.28 -69.09
N ASP A 663 -5.53 53.90 -68.72
CA ASP A 663 -5.70 54.61 -67.44
C ASP A 663 -5.84 53.67 -66.23
N ASP A 664 -6.19 52.40 -66.47
CA ASP A 664 -6.18 51.36 -65.43
C ASP A 664 -4.74 50.89 -65.12
N ALA A 665 -3.76 51.14 -65.99
CA ALA A 665 -2.37 50.83 -65.68
C ALA A 665 -1.88 51.64 -64.47
N GLY A 666 -1.06 51.03 -63.61
CA GLY A 666 -0.58 51.68 -62.38
C GLY A 666 -0.29 50.71 -61.23
N LYS A 667 -0.01 51.29 -60.06
CA LYS A 667 0.38 50.60 -58.82
C LYS A 667 -0.86 50.37 -57.94
N TYR A 668 -1.38 49.15 -57.94
CA TYR A 668 -2.46 48.75 -57.03
C TYR A 668 -1.88 48.27 -55.71
N THR A 669 -2.13 49.00 -54.62
CA THR A 669 -1.69 48.62 -53.28
C THR A 669 -2.86 48.02 -52.50
N CYS A 670 -2.71 46.76 -52.12
CA CYS A 670 -3.61 46.06 -51.21
C CYS A 670 -3.18 46.31 -49.77
N ILE A 671 -4.14 46.62 -48.91
CA ILE A 671 -3.97 46.91 -47.49
C ILE A 671 -4.84 45.92 -46.71
N MET A 672 -4.24 45.11 -45.85
CA MET A 672 -4.96 44.14 -45.02
C MET A 672 -4.75 44.40 -43.53
N SER A 673 -5.81 44.35 -42.72
CA SER A 673 -5.74 44.72 -41.29
C SER A 673 -6.59 43.80 -40.41
N ASN A 674 -6.04 43.35 -39.27
CA ASN A 674 -6.78 42.70 -38.19
C ASN A 674 -6.46 43.34 -36.82
N THR A 675 -6.88 42.73 -35.72
CA THR A 675 -6.67 43.23 -34.36
C THR A 675 -5.20 43.21 -33.89
N LEU A 676 -4.29 42.55 -34.61
CA LEU A 676 -2.87 42.48 -34.28
C LEU A 676 -1.98 43.41 -35.11
N GLY A 677 -2.41 43.84 -36.30
CA GLY A 677 -1.57 44.63 -37.20
C GLY A 677 -2.22 45.02 -38.52
N THR A 678 -1.42 45.63 -39.40
CA THR A 678 -1.82 46.01 -40.77
C THR A 678 -0.63 45.84 -41.70
N GLU A 679 -0.82 45.05 -42.76
CA GLU A 679 0.19 44.68 -43.74
C GLU A 679 -0.16 45.25 -45.13
N ARG A 680 0.85 45.52 -45.98
CA ARG A 680 0.67 46.22 -47.26
C ARG A 680 1.58 45.68 -48.36
N GLY A 681 1.02 45.51 -49.53
CA GLY A 681 1.75 45.02 -50.70
C GLY A 681 1.17 45.58 -51.99
N HIS A 682 1.98 45.62 -53.04
CA HIS A 682 1.65 46.25 -54.31
C HIS A 682 1.71 45.26 -55.47
N ILE A 683 0.89 45.54 -56.50
CA ILE A 683 0.87 44.88 -57.80
C ILE A 683 0.93 45.98 -58.85
N TYR A 684 1.85 45.90 -59.81
CA TYR A 684 1.84 46.75 -61.00
C TYR A 684 0.96 46.11 -62.08
N LEU A 685 -0.04 46.86 -62.55
CA LEU A 685 -0.83 46.51 -63.73
C LEU A 685 -0.29 47.25 -64.95
N ASN A 686 0.20 46.49 -65.93
CA ASN A 686 0.64 46.98 -67.23
C ASN A 686 -0.42 46.66 -68.29
N VAL A 687 -0.87 47.66 -69.04
CA VAL A 687 -1.83 47.49 -70.14
C VAL A 687 -1.15 47.84 -71.46
N ILE A 688 -0.97 46.83 -72.33
CA ILE A 688 -0.29 47.01 -73.62
C ILE A 688 -1.28 47.11 -74.78
N SER A 689 -1.00 47.99 -75.74
CA SER A 689 -1.78 48.07 -76.99
C SER A 689 -1.23 47.06 -78.01
N SER A 690 -2.12 46.39 -78.74
CA SER A 690 -1.74 45.38 -79.74
C SER A 690 -0.88 45.98 -80.86
N PRO A 691 0.21 45.32 -81.31
CA PRO A 691 1.00 45.76 -82.47
C PRO A 691 0.17 45.82 -83.76
N ASN A 692 0.28 46.92 -84.49
CA ASN A 692 -0.57 47.23 -85.64
C ASN A 692 -0.10 46.52 -86.94
N CYS A 693 -1.06 46.14 -87.80
CA CYS A 693 -0.82 45.74 -89.19
C CYS A 693 -1.53 46.72 -90.12
N ASP A 694 -0.82 47.30 -91.09
CA ASP A 694 -1.29 48.43 -91.90
C ASP A 694 -0.85 48.32 -93.38
N SER A 695 -1.58 49.04 -94.24
CA SER A 695 -1.28 49.47 -95.62
C SER A 695 -1.52 48.52 -96.82
N SER A 696 -2.63 48.84 -97.54
CA SER A 696 -2.75 48.90 -99.02
C SER A 696 -2.91 47.58 -99.82
N GLN A 697 -3.68 47.48 -100.93
CA GLN A 697 -4.34 48.46 -101.83
C GLN A 697 -5.69 47.92 -102.39
N SER A 698 -6.58 48.83 -102.88
CA SER A 698 -7.58 48.67 -103.98
C SER A 698 -8.59 47.48 -103.99
N SER A 699 -9.88 47.63 -104.33
CA SER A 699 -10.67 48.79 -104.80
C SER A 699 -12.19 48.50 -104.84
N ILE A 700 -13.03 49.51 -104.55
CA ILE A 700 -14.46 49.66 -104.93
C ILE A 700 -15.43 48.59 -104.35
N GLY A 701 -16.50 48.94 -103.61
CA GLY A 701 -16.99 50.26 -103.19
C GLY A 701 -18.36 50.18 -102.48
N HIS A 702 -19.12 51.29 -102.53
CA HIS A 702 -20.38 51.60 -101.82
C HIS A 702 -20.28 51.99 -100.34
N GLU A 703 -21.29 52.77 -99.92
CA GLU A 703 -21.30 53.67 -98.76
C GLU A 703 -21.78 53.06 -97.44
N ASP A 704 -21.63 53.87 -96.38
CA ASP A 704 -22.18 53.79 -95.03
C ASP A 704 -23.70 53.41 -95.00
N ASP A 705 -24.27 52.84 -93.93
CA ASP A 705 -24.22 53.30 -92.54
C ASP A 705 -24.31 52.18 -91.48
N GLY A 706 -23.94 52.51 -90.23
CA GLY A 706 -24.76 52.10 -89.08
C GLY A 706 -24.31 50.95 -88.18
N TRP A 707 -23.05 50.88 -87.73
CA TRP A 707 -22.68 50.03 -86.59
C TRP A 707 -22.84 50.77 -85.25
N THR A 708 -23.90 50.45 -84.49
CA THR A 708 -24.05 50.89 -83.09
C THR A 708 -23.75 49.75 -82.11
N THR A 709 -22.81 49.98 -81.20
CA THR A 709 -22.43 49.00 -80.17
C THR A 709 -23.31 49.16 -78.92
N VAL A 710 -24.00 48.09 -78.51
CA VAL A 710 -24.41 47.89 -77.11
C VAL A 710 -24.20 46.39 -76.79
N GLY A 711 -23.42 46.09 -75.75
CA GLY A 711 -23.24 44.73 -75.23
C GLY A 711 -23.97 44.53 -73.90
N ILE A 712 -23.79 43.36 -73.30
CA ILE A 712 -23.98 43.08 -71.86
C ILE A 712 -23.21 41.79 -71.54
N VAL A 713 -22.54 41.76 -70.38
CA VAL A 713 -21.93 40.55 -69.80
C VAL A 713 -22.59 40.31 -68.45
N ILE A 714 -23.01 39.08 -68.17
CA ILE A 714 -23.57 38.67 -66.88
C ILE A 714 -22.69 37.57 -66.31
N ILE A 715 -22.04 37.84 -65.18
CA ILE A 715 -21.24 36.86 -64.44
C ILE A 715 -22.17 36.13 -63.46
N VAL A 716 -22.40 34.84 -63.68
CA VAL A 716 -23.12 33.98 -62.72
C VAL A 716 -22.10 33.12 -61.97
N VAL A 717 -21.93 33.37 -60.68
CA VAL A 717 -21.12 32.54 -59.79
C VAL A 717 -21.93 31.33 -59.35
N VAL A 718 -21.51 30.13 -59.77
CA VAL A 718 -22.06 28.86 -59.29
C VAL A 718 -21.08 28.23 -58.31
N CYS A 719 -21.40 28.29 -57.02
CA CYS A 719 -20.65 27.58 -55.98
C CYS A 719 -21.17 26.14 -55.83
N CYS A 720 -20.41 25.16 -56.32
CA CYS A 720 -20.60 23.76 -55.95
C CYS A 720 -19.56 23.37 -54.89
N VAL A 721 -20.00 23.11 -53.65
CA VAL A 721 -19.13 22.65 -52.56
C VAL A 721 -19.15 21.13 -52.50
N VAL A 722 -18.04 20.51 -52.89
CA VAL A 722 -17.74 19.09 -52.61
C VAL A 722 -16.27 19.00 -52.21
N GLY A 723 -15.98 18.56 -50.98
CA GLY A 723 -14.63 18.18 -50.56
C GLY A 723 -13.57 19.29 -50.55
N THR A 724 -13.68 20.26 -49.63
CA THR A 724 -12.60 21.21 -49.22
C THR A 724 -11.96 22.13 -50.27
N SER A 725 -12.25 22.00 -51.57
CA SER A 725 -11.68 22.84 -52.64
C SER A 725 -12.77 23.57 -53.42
N LEU A 726 -12.66 24.90 -53.53
CA LEU A 726 -13.51 25.73 -54.38
C LEU A 726 -12.91 25.82 -55.79
N ILE A 727 -13.61 25.27 -56.78
CA ILE A 727 -13.25 25.38 -58.20
C ILE A 727 -14.15 26.42 -58.86
N TRP A 728 -13.55 27.44 -59.47
CA TRP A 728 -14.26 28.48 -60.20
C TRP A 728 -14.36 28.11 -61.68
N VAL A 729 -15.58 28.10 -62.22
CA VAL A 729 -15.83 27.88 -63.66
C VAL A 729 -16.39 29.18 -64.24
N ILE A 730 -15.66 29.78 -65.17
CA ILE A 730 -16.09 30.97 -65.92
C ILE A 730 -16.53 30.51 -67.31
N VAL A 731 -17.78 30.81 -67.69
CA VAL A 731 -18.33 30.50 -69.01
C VAL A 731 -18.69 31.79 -69.72
N ILE A 732 -18.19 31.98 -70.94
CA ILE A 732 -18.47 33.11 -71.81
C ILE A 732 -19.16 32.57 -73.08
N TYR A 733 -20.26 33.19 -73.51
CA TYR A 733 -21.02 32.72 -74.68
C TYR A 733 -21.57 33.89 -75.52
N HIS A 734 -21.50 33.75 -76.85
CA HIS A 734 -22.05 34.72 -77.80
C HIS A 734 -23.28 34.16 -78.53
N MET A 735 -24.47 34.67 -78.21
CA MET A 735 -25.71 34.38 -78.95
C MET A 735 -25.81 35.23 -80.22
N ARG A 736 -25.79 34.59 -81.40
CA ARG A 736 -26.08 35.25 -82.68
C ARG A 736 -27.53 34.97 -83.08
N ARG A 737 -28.43 35.94 -82.89
CA ARG A 737 -29.86 35.78 -83.22
C ARG A 737 -30.09 36.00 -84.72
N LYS A 738 -30.93 35.15 -85.32
CA LYS A 738 -31.53 35.34 -86.65
C LYS A 738 -33.05 35.19 -86.49
N ASN A 739 -33.81 35.97 -87.25
CA ASN A 739 -35.28 35.98 -87.18
C ASN A 739 -35.89 35.08 -88.28
N GLU A 740 -37.17 34.70 -88.10
CA GLU A 740 -38.05 33.98 -89.04
C GLU A 740 -37.64 32.52 -89.39
N ASP A 741 -38.56 31.54 -89.52
CA ASP A 741 -40.04 31.61 -89.37
C ASP A 741 -40.73 30.27 -88.98
N TYR A 742 -42.05 30.37 -88.73
CA TYR A 742 -43.11 29.36 -88.51
C TYR A 742 -42.89 27.87 -88.89
N SER A 743 -43.37 26.94 -88.04
CA SER A 743 -44.63 26.20 -88.28
C SER A 743 -45.10 25.31 -87.10
N ILE A 744 -46.43 25.08 -87.04
CA ILE A 744 -47.22 24.51 -85.92
C ILE A 744 -47.50 23.00 -86.12
N THR A 745 -47.53 22.19 -85.04
CA THR A 745 -48.63 21.20 -84.77
C THR A 745 -48.69 20.71 -83.32
N ASN A 746 -49.91 20.50 -82.82
CA ASN A 746 -50.33 20.28 -81.43
C ASN A 746 -50.27 18.79 -80.94
N THR A 747 -50.82 18.62 -79.72
CA THR A 747 -51.71 17.54 -79.22
C THR A 747 -51.16 16.33 -78.43
N GLU A 748 -51.53 16.33 -77.13
CA GLU A 748 -52.22 15.28 -76.36
C GLU A 748 -51.51 13.97 -75.90
N GLU A 749 -51.31 13.95 -74.57
CA GLU A 749 -51.89 13.01 -73.58
C GLU A 749 -51.65 11.47 -73.55
N LEU A 750 -51.46 11.03 -72.28
CA LEU A 750 -51.90 9.79 -71.62
C LEU A 750 -51.09 8.46 -71.70
N ASN A 751 -51.02 7.88 -70.49
CA ASN A 751 -50.97 6.46 -70.11
C ASN A 751 -49.67 5.63 -70.07
N LEU A 752 -49.37 5.20 -68.84
CA LEU A 752 -48.73 3.92 -68.48
C LEU A 752 -49.62 2.73 -68.91
N PRO A 753 -49.05 1.53 -69.10
CA PRO A 753 -49.17 0.52 -68.03
C PRO A 753 -47.85 -0.23 -67.77
N ALA A 754 -47.90 -1.31 -66.97
CA ALA A 754 -46.75 -1.91 -66.30
C ALA A 754 -46.34 -3.32 -66.78
N ASP A 755 -45.18 -3.75 -66.26
CA ASP A 755 -44.79 -5.14 -65.91
C ASP A 755 -44.35 -6.19 -66.97
N ILE A 756 -43.06 -6.58 -66.86
CA ILE A 756 -42.55 -7.96 -66.61
C ILE A 756 -42.68 -9.03 -67.75
N PRO A 757 -41.65 -9.87 -68.05
CA PRO A 757 -40.19 -9.71 -67.88
C PRO A 757 -39.28 -10.40 -68.96
N SER A 758 -37.95 -10.44 -68.69
CA SER A 758 -37.04 -11.61 -68.84
C SER A 758 -36.22 -11.89 -70.12
N TYR A 759 -35.17 -12.72 -69.90
CA TYR A 759 -34.17 -13.34 -70.80
C TYR A 759 -32.98 -12.51 -71.34
N LEU A 760 -31.81 -12.72 -70.69
CA LEU A 760 -30.60 -13.37 -71.24
C LEU A 760 -30.08 -12.92 -72.64
N SER A 761 -28.77 -12.70 -72.85
CA SER A 761 -27.71 -13.71 -72.66
C SER A 761 -26.29 -13.20 -73.02
N SER A 762 -25.27 -14.05 -72.79
CA SER A 762 -23.91 -14.07 -73.39
C SER A 762 -22.98 -12.89 -73.08
N GLN A 763 -21.86 -13.06 -72.36
CA GLN A 763 -20.63 -13.85 -72.63
C GLN A 763 -19.70 -13.25 -73.71
N GLY A 764 -18.43 -13.09 -73.33
CA GLY A 764 -17.28 -12.80 -74.19
C GLY A 764 -16.00 -12.87 -73.35
N THR A 765 -15.08 -13.78 -73.66
CA THR A 765 -13.95 -14.17 -72.78
C THR A 765 -12.58 -14.06 -73.47
N LEU A 766 -11.53 -14.24 -72.65
CA LEU A 766 -10.19 -14.78 -72.96
C LEU A 766 -9.00 -13.86 -73.34
N SER A 767 -7.89 -14.21 -72.65
CA SER A 767 -6.47 -14.26 -73.06
C SER A 767 -5.59 -13.01 -73.21
N GLU A 768 -4.44 -13.07 -72.51
CA GLU A 768 -3.17 -12.36 -72.75
C GLU A 768 -2.52 -12.78 -74.09
N PRO A 769 -1.50 -12.05 -74.63
CA PRO A 769 -0.11 -12.27 -74.18
C PRO A 769 0.84 -11.02 -74.21
N GLN A 770 2.12 -11.31 -73.91
CA GLN A 770 3.38 -10.51 -73.82
C GLN A 770 3.66 -9.54 -75.01
N GLU A 771 4.64 -8.60 -75.04
CA GLU A 771 6.00 -8.44 -74.47
C GLU A 771 6.36 -6.94 -74.19
N GLY A 772 7.62 -6.54 -73.87
CA GLY A 772 7.95 -5.08 -73.77
C GLY A 772 9.38 -4.52 -73.56
N TYR A 773 10.28 -5.18 -72.80
CA TYR A 773 11.74 -4.84 -72.64
C TYR A 773 12.25 -3.54 -71.95
N SER A 774 13.32 -3.73 -71.15
CA SER A 774 14.51 -2.85 -70.91
C SER A 774 14.41 -1.61 -69.97
N ASN A 775 15.46 -1.22 -69.21
CA ASN A 775 16.66 -1.95 -68.70
C ASN A 775 17.36 -1.19 -67.53
N SER A 776 17.84 -1.96 -66.53
CA SER A 776 19.09 -1.85 -65.71
C SER A 776 19.58 -0.48 -65.12
N GLU A 777 20.49 -0.41 -64.12
CA GLU A 777 21.46 -1.38 -63.59
C GLU A 777 21.96 -1.11 -62.13
N ALA A 778 22.55 -2.15 -61.51
CA ALA A 778 23.41 -2.17 -60.30
C ALA A 778 22.82 -1.80 -58.91
N GLY A 779 23.21 -2.47 -57.80
CA GLY A 779 24.05 -3.68 -57.65
C GLY A 779 24.51 -3.94 -56.19
N SER A 780 25.05 -5.15 -55.93
CA SER A 780 25.64 -5.65 -54.65
C SER A 780 24.69 -5.94 -53.47
N HIS A 781 24.93 -6.93 -52.59
CA HIS A 781 25.76 -8.15 -52.68
C HIS A 781 25.18 -9.29 -51.78
N GLN A 782 25.53 -10.53 -52.16
CA GLN A 782 25.63 -11.82 -51.44
C GLN A 782 25.56 -11.89 -49.88
N GLN A 783 25.31 -13.02 -49.19
CA GLN A 783 24.82 -14.41 -49.47
C GLN A 783 25.03 -15.25 -48.19
N LEU A 784 24.16 -16.24 -47.84
CA LEU A 784 24.51 -17.56 -47.22
C LEU A 784 23.32 -18.33 -46.59
N MET A 785 23.29 -19.64 -46.86
CA MET A 785 22.69 -20.79 -46.13
C MET A 785 23.67 -21.98 -46.38
N PRO A 786 23.41 -23.30 -46.10
CA PRO A 786 22.41 -24.02 -45.29
C PRO A 786 23.18 -24.96 -44.28
N PRO A 787 22.99 -26.30 -44.07
CA PRO A 787 21.86 -27.24 -44.26
C PRO A 787 21.62 -28.29 -43.10
N THR A 788 20.74 -29.28 -43.36
CA THR A 788 20.66 -30.67 -42.81
C THR A 788 20.07 -30.96 -41.40
N ASN A 789 19.51 -32.17 -41.11
CA ASN A 789 18.59 -33.06 -41.87
C ASN A 789 18.06 -34.26 -41.01
N GLY A 790 16.79 -34.67 -41.17
CA GLY A 790 16.37 -36.09 -41.14
C GLY A 790 15.73 -36.76 -39.88
N TYR A 791 14.71 -37.59 -40.14
CA TYR A 791 14.11 -38.72 -39.35
C TYR A 791 13.36 -38.39 -38.01
N LEU A 792 12.07 -38.74 -37.80
CA LEU A 792 11.31 -40.03 -37.78
C LEU A 792 11.67 -40.93 -36.56
N HIS A 793 10.85 -41.13 -35.51
CA HIS A 793 9.46 -41.66 -35.54
C HIS A 793 8.69 -41.55 -34.19
N LYS A 794 7.33 -41.45 -34.26
CA LYS A 794 6.25 -41.93 -33.34
C LYS A 794 6.53 -42.22 -31.83
N GLY A 795 5.66 -41.73 -30.93
CA GLY A 795 5.59 -42.27 -29.55
C GLY A 795 4.67 -41.68 -28.46
N SER A 796 3.42 -41.26 -28.76
CA SER A 796 2.27 -41.10 -27.82
C SER A 796 2.42 -40.43 -26.41
N ASP A 797 1.63 -39.36 -26.24
CA ASP A 797 0.87 -38.94 -25.03
C ASP A 797 1.59 -38.32 -23.80
N GLY A 798 0.97 -37.26 -23.23
CA GLY A 798 1.16 -36.93 -21.81
C GLY A 798 1.44 -35.47 -21.37
N GLY A 799 1.19 -34.41 -22.16
CA GLY A 799 1.42 -33.04 -21.64
C GLY A 799 0.81 -31.89 -22.45
N THR A 800 0.00 -31.06 -21.79
CA THR A 800 -0.60 -29.83 -22.35
C THR A 800 -0.02 -28.58 -21.70
N SER A 801 0.55 -27.67 -22.49
CA SER A 801 0.89 -26.32 -22.04
C SER A 801 0.92 -25.28 -23.16
N THR A 802 0.29 -24.14 -22.89
CA THR A 802 0.44 -22.81 -23.54
C THR A 802 0.11 -22.59 -25.03
N ARG A 803 -0.55 -21.43 -25.24
CA ARG A 803 -0.55 -20.56 -26.44
C ARG A 803 -1.16 -21.12 -27.74
N VAL A 804 -2.41 -20.73 -27.98
CA VAL A 804 -3.02 -20.68 -29.31
C VAL A 804 -2.56 -19.41 -30.03
N ILE A 805 -2.18 -19.55 -31.31
CA ILE A 805 -2.10 -18.47 -32.30
C ILE A 805 -3.34 -18.61 -33.19
N CYS A 806 -4.00 -17.50 -33.51
CA CYS A 806 -5.16 -17.51 -34.41
C CYS A 806 -4.72 -17.42 -35.88
N SER A 807 -5.40 -18.17 -36.75
CA SER A 807 -5.26 -18.13 -38.21
C SER A 807 -6.61 -18.38 -38.87
N ASP A 808 -6.92 -17.57 -39.88
CA ASP A 808 -7.75 -17.86 -41.07
C ASP A 808 -9.20 -18.36 -40.85
N CYS A 809 -10.23 -17.54 -41.08
CA CYS A 809 -10.80 -17.13 -42.38
C CYS A 809 -11.72 -18.18 -43.04
N TYR A 810 -13.01 -17.83 -43.18
CA TYR A 810 -13.91 -18.34 -44.23
C TYR A 810 -15.01 -17.30 -44.54
N ASP A 811 -15.51 -17.30 -45.78
CA ASP A 811 -16.21 -16.17 -46.43
C ASP A 811 -17.72 -16.35 -46.65
N ASN A 812 -18.47 -15.22 -46.62
CA ASN A 812 -19.69 -14.84 -47.40
C ASN A 812 -20.93 -15.79 -47.45
N ALA A 813 -22.19 -15.35 -47.65
CA ALA A 813 -22.91 -14.06 -47.57
C ALA A 813 -24.44 -14.41 -47.51
N ASN A 814 -25.43 -13.54 -47.20
CA ASN A 814 -25.96 -12.48 -48.10
C ASN A 814 -27.21 -11.75 -47.49
N ILE A 815 -27.33 -10.45 -47.77
CA ILE A 815 -28.56 -9.67 -48.15
C ILE A 815 -29.79 -9.75 -47.19
N TYR A 816 -30.27 -8.65 -46.58
CA TYR A 816 -31.13 -7.62 -47.22
C TYR A 816 -30.91 -6.16 -46.71
N SER A 817 -31.71 -5.21 -47.21
CA SER A 817 -31.31 -3.80 -47.45
C SER A 817 -32.16 -2.70 -46.79
N ARG A 818 -31.49 -1.58 -46.45
CA ARG A 818 -32.00 -0.16 -46.46
C ARG A 818 -33.18 0.18 -45.48
N THR A 819 -33.42 1.42 -45.03
CA THR A 819 -32.92 2.79 -45.35
C THR A 819 -32.90 3.64 -44.05
N ARG A 820 -32.04 4.68 -43.86
CA ARG A 820 -32.33 6.16 -43.96
C ARG A 820 -33.68 6.63 -43.33
N GLU A 821 -33.80 7.77 -42.63
CA GLU A 821 -32.86 8.90 -42.35
C GLU A 821 -33.38 9.88 -41.24
N TYR A 822 -32.47 10.75 -40.72
CA TYR A 822 -32.67 12.08 -40.08
C TYR A 822 -33.62 12.36 -38.86
N CYS A 823 -32.99 12.70 -37.70
CA CYS A 823 -33.13 13.94 -36.87
C CYS A 823 -34.48 14.40 -36.22
N PRO A 824 -34.51 15.42 -35.32
CA PRO A 824 -33.48 16.03 -34.45
C PRO A 824 -33.92 16.27 -32.96
N TYR A 825 -33.12 17.05 -32.20
CA TYR A 825 -33.39 17.71 -30.90
C TYR A 825 -34.79 18.34 -30.69
N THR A 826 -35.33 18.37 -29.45
CA THR A 826 -35.44 19.58 -28.56
C THR A 826 -36.25 19.41 -27.23
N TYR A 827 -35.62 19.73 -26.07
CA TYR A 827 -36.01 20.72 -25.02
C TYR A 827 -37.36 20.70 -24.20
N ILE A 828 -37.23 20.86 -22.85
CA ILE A 828 -38.16 21.39 -21.77
C ILE A 828 -39.25 20.48 -21.12
N ALA A 829 -39.49 20.75 -19.80
CA ALA A 829 -40.66 20.46 -18.93
C ALA A 829 -40.74 19.05 -18.27
N GLU A 830 -41.12 18.86 -16.99
CA GLU A 830 -42.22 19.41 -16.16
C GLU A 830 -43.62 18.95 -16.65
N GLU A 831 -44.54 18.41 -15.83
CA GLU A 831 -44.52 18.03 -14.40
C GLU A 831 -45.64 16.99 -14.10
N ASP A 832 -45.49 16.25 -12.99
CA ASP A 832 -46.54 15.79 -12.07
C ASP A 832 -47.61 14.69 -12.37
N ILE A 833 -48.12 14.12 -11.26
CA ILE A 833 -49.46 13.50 -11.01
C ILE A 833 -49.79 12.06 -11.50
N LEU A 834 -49.53 11.10 -10.59
CA LEU A 834 -50.50 10.30 -9.79
C LEU A 834 -51.31 9.10 -10.38
N ASP A 835 -51.44 8.04 -9.54
CA ASP A 835 -52.55 7.05 -9.44
C ASP A 835 -52.76 6.00 -10.58
N GLN A 836 -53.31 4.79 -10.37
CA GLN A 836 -53.83 4.11 -9.15
C GLN A 836 -53.85 2.55 -9.27
N THR A 837 -53.91 1.87 -8.11
CA THR A 837 -54.52 0.54 -7.81
C THR A 837 -54.20 -0.77 -8.59
N LEU A 838 -53.83 -1.79 -7.79
CA LEU A 838 -54.38 -3.18 -7.75
C LEU A 838 -54.52 -4.02 -9.03
N SER A 839 -53.84 -5.18 -9.05
CA SER A 839 -54.53 -6.46 -8.74
C SER A 839 -53.55 -7.63 -8.60
N SER A 840 -53.97 -8.66 -7.87
CA SER A 840 -53.27 -9.94 -7.74
C SER A 840 -53.97 -11.03 -8.55
N LEU A 841 -53.21 -11.92 -9.17
CA LEU A 841 -53.52 -13.35 -9.26
C LEU A 841 -52.32 -14.17 -9.77
N MET A 842 -52.32 -15.47 -9.46
CA MET A 842 -51.23 -16.41 -9.71
C MET A 842 -51.57 -17.40 -10.85
N VAL A 843 -50.64 -18.33 -11.08
CA VAL A 843 -50.81 -19.68 -11.67
C VAL A 843 -50.92 -19.75 -13.21
N GLN A 844 -49.90 -20.29 -13.87
CA GLN A 844 -49.93 -21.71 -14.28
C GLN A 844 -48.55 -22.29 -14.66
N MET A 845 -48.28 -23.49 -14.13
CA MET A 845 -47.26 -24.43 -14.63
C MET A 845 -47.94 -25.44 -15.57
N PRO A 846 -47.23 -26.02 -16.55
CA PRO A 846 -47.60 -27.29 -17.15
C PRO A 846 -47.31 -28.47 -16.22
N LYS A 847 -48.09 -29.55 -16.38
CA LYS A 847 -47.84 -30.89 -15.84
C LYS A 847 -47.06 -31.69 -16.93
N GLU A 848 -46.81 -33.01 -16.92
CA GLU A 848 -47.43 -34.13 -16.22
C GLU A 848 -46.63 -35.43 -16.46
N THR A 849 -46.65 -36.38 -15.50
CA THR A 849 -46.77 -37.82 -15.82
C THR A 849 -47.25 -38.61 -14.59
N TYR A 850 -47.81 -39.81 -14.80
CA TYR A 850 -48.70 -40.50 -13.86
C TYR A 850 -48.15 -41.85 -13.35
N LEU A 851 -48.63 -42.27 -12.17
CA LEU A 851 -49.21 -43.61 -11.91
C LEU A 851 -50.09 -43.55 -10.63
N ALA A 852 -50.95 -44.54 -10.35
CA ALA A 852 -52.19 -44.32 -9.60
C ALA A 852 -52.66 -45.46 -8.64
N TYR A 853 -53.13 -45.06 -7.44
CA TYR A 853 -54.37 -45.46 -6.67
C TYR A 853 -54.76 -46.97 -6.48
N PRO A 854 -55.77 -47.36 -5.65
CA PRO A 854 -56.67 -46.65 -4.67
C PRO A 854 -56.73 -47.37 -3.26
N PRO A 855 -57.83 -47.36 -2.44
CA PRO A 855 -58.51 -46.26 -1.70
C PRO A 855 -58.79 -46.55 -0.17
N GLN A 856 -59.62 -45.69 0.48
CA GLN A 856 -60.39 -45.89 1.74
C GLN A 856 -59.65 -45.70 3.11
N ASP A 857 -60.28 -45.28 4.23
CA ASP A 857 -61.69 -44.91 4.50
C ASP A 857 -61.89 -43.83 5.64
N THR A 858 -63.13 -43.65 6.13
CA THR A 858 -63.65 -42.50 6.91
C THR A 858 -63.77 -42.65 8.46
N ALA A 859 -64.11 -41.53 9.14
CA ALA A 859 -64.53 -41.32 10.55
C ALA A 859 -63.40 -41.27 11.60
N ALA A 860 -63.32 -40.36 12.60
CA ALA A 860 -64.24 -39.42 13.30
C ALA A 860 -64.92 -39.94 14.60
N LEU A 861 -64.55 -39.37 15.75
CA LEU A 861 -65.40 -39.29 16.97
C LEU A 861 -64.91 -38.19 17.96
N GLU A 862 -65.87 -37.45 18.53
CA GLU A 862 -65.99 -36.79 19.85
C GLU A 862 -64.74 -36.25 20.63
N SER A 863 -64.80 -35.09 21.29
CA SER A 863 -65.87 -34.65 22.20
C SER A 863 -66.00 -33.14 22.46
N LEU A 864 -67.14 -32.76 23.07
CA LEU A 864 -67.61 -31.44 23.55
C LEU A 864 -68.58 -31.71 24.73
N ILE A 865 -68.94 -30.83 25.68
CA ILE A 865 -68.66 -29.41 26.00
C ILE A 865 -68.95 -29.20 27.52
N SER A 866 -68.38 -28.20 28.19
CA SER A 866 -69.07 -27.60 29.38
C SER A 866 -68.77 -26.10 29.60
N SER A 867 -69.85 -25.39 29.95
CA SER A 867 -70.04 -23.94 30.09
C SER A 867 -69.57 -23.39 31.45
N VAL A 868 -69.56 -22.07 31.74
CA VAL A 868 -70.73 -21.21 32.09
C VAL A 868 -70.39 -19.70 32.04
N ASN A 869 -71.39 -18.85 31.74
CA ASN A 869 -71.34 -17.37 31.69
C ASN A 869 -72.03 -16.70 32.89
N ARG A 870 -71.76 -15.41 33.17
CA ARG A 870 -72.76 -14.48 33.75
C ARG A 870 -72.50 -12.95 33.70
N GLU A 871 -73.41 -12.23 33.03
CA GLU A 871 -74.04 -10.92 33.40
C GLU A 871 -73.26 -9.55 33.26
N PRO A 872 -73.95 -8.37 33.14
CA PRO A 872 -73.61 -7.42 32.03
C PRO A 872 -73.71 -5.86 32.26
N SER A 873 -73.24 -5.10 31.25
CA SER A 873 -73.74 -3.80 30.69
C SER A 873 -74.01 -2.53 31.54
N ALA A 874 -73.48 -1.35 31.12
CA ALA A 874 -74.24 -0.07 30.92
C ALA A 874 -73.38 1.15 30.43
N PHE A 875 -74.07 2.20 29.93
CA PHE A 875 -73.62 3.51 29.38
C PHE A 875 -73.80 4.67 30.43
N PRO A 876 -73.63 6.02 30.20
CA PRO A 876 -73.73 6.81 28.95
C PRO A 876 -72.79 8.04 28.74
N THR A 877 -73.06 8.80 27.66
CA THR A 877 -72.37 10.02 27.15
C THR A 877 -73.24 11.30 27.27
N ASN A 878 -72.66 12.52 27.18
CA ASN A 878 -73.36 13.68 26.60
C ASN A 878 -72.48 14.87 26.13
N HIS A 879 -73.08 15.82 25.40
CA HIS A 879 -72.51 17.05 24.81
C HIS A 879 -72.45 18.27 25.77
N ASP A 880 -71.68 19.32 25.40
CA ASP A 880 -72.26 20.66 25.15
C ASP A 880 -71.41 21.56 24.19
N ARG A 881 -71.76 22.85 24.03
CA ARG A 881 -71.53 23.68 22.80
C ARG A 881 -70.92 25.10 22.98
N ILE A 882 -70.27 25.58 21.90
CA ILE A 882 -70.18 27.00 21.41
C ILE A 882 -69.45 28.06 22.26
N ASN A 883 -68.35 28.66 21.75
CA ASN A 883 -68.33 30.04 21.20
C ASN A 883 -67.02 30.47 20.49
N GLU A 884 -67.05 31.63 19.82
CA GLU A 884 -65.98 32.20 18.96
C GLU A 884 -64.87 32.98 19.71
N LYS A 885 -63.64 33.08 19.12
CA LYS A 885 -63.09 34.37 18.64
C LYS A 885 -61.79 34.28 17.82
N LYS A 886 -61.48 35.41 17.15
CA LYS A 886 -60.35 35.69 16.23
C LYS A 886 -59.08 36.20 16.96
N LEU A 887 -58.04 36.41 16.13
CA LEU A 887 -56.76 37.13 16.28
C LEU A 887 -55.55 36.22 16.57
N SER A 888 -54.33 36.43 16.06
CA SER A 888 -53.75 37.00 14.82
C SER A 888 -52.37 37.58 15.13
N SER A 889 -51.40 37.30 14.26
CA SER A 889 -50.22 38.14 13.91
C SER A 889 -49.21 38.58 14.98
N THR A 890 -47.92 38.50 14.59
CA THR A 890 -46.76 39.31 15.04
C THR A 890 -46.35 39.25 16.53
N GLN A 891 -45.12 39.52 16.97
CA GLN A 891 -43.72 39.61 16.50
C GLN A 891 -43.00 40.38 17.65
N LEU A 892 -41.66 40.43 17.67
CA LEU A 892 -40.83 41.20 18.64
C LEU A 892 -40.85 40.68 20.09
N SER A 893 -39.90 41.04 20.97
CA SER A 893 -38.43 41.13 20.81
C SER A 893 -37.78 41.25 22.21
N SER A 894 -36.47 40.95 22.30
CA SER A 894 -35.49 41.54 23.24
C SER A 894 -35.78 41.61 24.75
N GLU A 895 -34.95 40.87 25.50
CA GLU A 895 -34.29 41.28 26.75
C GLU A 895 -35.08 41.43 28.07
N THR A 896 -34.54 40.81 29.13
CA THR A 896 -34.50 41.41 30.47
C THR A 896 -33.21 40.94 31.18
N LEU A 897 -32.71 41.73 32.13
CA LEU A 897 -31.32 41.66 32.62
C LEU A 897 -31.10 40.78 33.88
N GLU A 898 -29.82 40.71 34.27
CA GLU A 898 -29.29 40.46 35.62
C GLU A 898 -29.26 39.02 36.20
N ARG A 899 -28.00 38.54 36.30
CA ARG A 899 -27.50 37.55 37.28
C ARG A 899 -27.17 38.28 38.61
N PRO A 900 -26.51 37.66 39.62
CA PRO A 900 -26.35 36.24 40.03
C PRO A 900 -26.86 36.03 41.50
N LEU A 901 -26.69 34.94 42.28
CA LEU A 901 -25.45 34.36 42.86
C LEU A 901 -25.75 33.11 43.74
N TRP A 902 -24.70 32.29 43.97
CA TRP A 902 -24.35 31.34 45.07
C TRP A 902 -25.42 30.80 46.06
N THR A 903 -25.36 29.55 46.56
CA THR A 903 -24.42 28.98 47.57
C THR A 903 -24.76 27.48 47.82
N ILE A 904 -23.96 26.54 48.38
CA ILE A 904 -22.58 26.51 48.95
C ILE A 904 -21.99 25.06 48.91
N ASN A 905 -20.66 24.91 49.06
CA ASN A 905 -19.90 23.62 49.07
C ASN A 905 -19.59 23.09 50.50
N ARG A 906 -18.99 21.87 50.62
CA ARG A 906 -17.84 21.45 51.51
C ARG A 906 -17.75 19.91 51.70
N GLU A 907 -16.60 19.22 51.93
CA GLU A 907 -15.15 19.49 51.78
C GLU A 907 -14.28 18.18 51.88
N LEU A 908 -12.94 18.32 51.92
CA LEU A 908 -11.77 17.40 52.07
C LEU A 908 -11.85 16.30 53.19
N GLY A 909 -10.93 15.33 53.41
CA GLY A 909 -9.63 14.89 52.80
C GLY A 909 -8.82 13.86 53.68
N LEU A 910 -7.83 13.14 53.08
CA LEU A 910 -6.94 12.02 53.56
C LEU A 910 -6.30 12.07 54.99
N PRO A 911 -5.93 10.92 55.66
CA PRO A 911 -4.56 10.32 55.59
C PRO A 911 -4.39 8.77 55.90
N HIS A 912 -3.13 8.26 56.00
CA HIS A 912 -2.70 6.84 56.27
C HIS A 912 -2.26 6.56 57.78
N PRO A 913 -1.46 5.50 58.13
CA PRO A 913 -1.82 4.12 58.53
C PRO A 913 -1.38 3.72 59.99
N PRO A 914 -1.68 2.49 60.49
CA PRO A 914 -0.60 1.56 60.92
C PRO A 914 -0.94 0.02 60.83
N PHE A 915 -0.20 -0.83 61.56
CA PHE A 915 -0.02 -2.29 61.36
C PHE A 915 -0.85 -3.28 62.25
N SER A 916 -1.15 -4.45 61.67
CA SER A 916 -1.13 -5.83 62.26
C SER A 916 -2.37 -6.51 62.93
N GLN A 917 -2.40 -7.84 62.71
CA GLN A 917 -3.15 -8.96 63.35
C GLN A 917 -4.60 -9.29 62.93
N GLN A 918 -4.86 -10.62 62.90
CA GLN A 918 -6.14 -11.34 62.69
C GLN A 918 -6.87 -11.55 64.06
N PRO A 919 -8.08 -12.16 64.19
CA PRO A 919 -8.91 -12.88 63.18
C PRO A 919 -10.45 -12.65 63.20
N ALA A 920 -11.14 -13.37 62.29
CA ALA A 920 -12.48 -13.99 62.44
C ALA A 920 -13.80 -13.18 62.39
N HIS A 921 -14.71 -13.67 61.53
CA HIS A 921 -16.20 -13.67 61.54
C HIS A 921 -17.05 -12.37 61.64
N GLU A 922 -17.97 -12.27 60.66
CA GLU A 922 -19.39 -11.81 60.73
C GLU A 922 -19.79 -10.40 61.27
N SER A 923 -20.22 -9.55 60.33
CA SER A 923 -21.54 -8.85 60.24
C SER A 923 -22.44 -8.62 61.47
N PRO A 924 -23.26 -7.53 61.54
CA PRO A 924 -23.19 -6.24 60.81
C PRO A 924 -23.67 -4.96 61.59
N GLN A 925 -23.76 -3.82 60.86
CA GLN A 925 -24.71 -2.68 61.02
C GLN A 925 -24.49 -1.46 61.98
N LEU A 926 -24.67 -0.27 61.37
CA LEU A 926 -25.39 0.97 61.81
C LEU A 926 -24.78 2.08 62.72
N HIS A 927 -24.40 3.19 62.03
CA HIS A 927 -24.88 4.60 62.17
C HIS A 927 -24.36 5.67 63.19
N GLN A 928 -24.03 6.83 62.59
CA GLN A 928 -24.30 8.26 62.96
C GLN A 928 -23.32 9.14 63.79
N ASN A 929 -22.78 10.18 63.09
CA ASN A 929 -22.61 11.65 63.34
C ASN A 929 -22.59 12.23 64.78
N GLU A 930 -22.00 13.40 65.12
CA GLU A 930 -21.90 14.74 64.45
C GLU A 930 -20.65 15.59 64.91
N GLY A 931 -20.41 16.78 64.30
CA GLY A 931 -19.55 17.87 64.86
C GLY A 931 -18.80 18.75 63.83
N GLN A 932 -18.65 20.08 64.05
CA GLN A 932 -18.10 21.05 63.05
C GLN A 932 -17.21 22.21 63.60
N ALA A 933 -16.49 22.87 62.66
CA ALA A 933 -15.91 24.25 62.63
C ALA A 933 -14.47 24.50 63.20
N GLY A 934 -13.64 25.43 62.65
CA GLY A 934 -13.65 26.14 61.33
C GLY A 934 -12.91 27.53 61.28
N ARG A 935 -12.44 27.95 60.08
CA ARG A 935 -12.03 29.31 59.55
C ARG A 935 -10.56 29.58 59.12
N ASP A 936 -10.43 30.57 58.21
CA ASP A 936 -9.33 31.02 57.29
C ASP A 936 -8.68 32.39 57.74
N PRO A 937 -7.82 33.19 56.99
CA PRO A 937 -7.47 33.23 55.53
C PRO A 937 -6.06 33.70 55.02
N ASP A 938 -5.84 33.70 53.67
CA ASP A 938 -5.49 34.85 52.76
C ASP A 938 -4.35 34.80 51.64
N CYS A 939 -4.72 35.29 50.43
CA CYS A 939 -4.03 36.05 49.32
C CYS A 939 -2.78 35.65 48.43
N SER A 940 -3.06 35.24 47.15
CA SER A 940 -2.76 35.92 45.82
C SER A 940 -1.37 36.04 45.05
N ALA A 941 -1.42 35.96 43.69
CA ALA A 941 -0.66 36.70 42.61
C ALA A 941 0.27 35.94 41.56
N SER A 942 0.58 36.57 40.38
CA SER A 942 1.24 36.03 39.12
C SER A 942 1.74 37.21 38.19
N PRO A 943 2.05 37.17 36.84
CA PRO A 943 2.14 36.11 35.76
C PRO A 943 3.25 36.26 34.61
N MET A 944 3.21 35.38 33.56
CA MET A 944 3.58 35.53 32.09
C MET A 944 5.02 35.80 31.51
N SER A 945 5.34 35.20 30.34
CA SER A 945 5.73 35.88 29.04
C SER A 945 6.22 34.91 27.90
N CYS A 946 6.33 35.39 26.64
CA CYS A 946 6.71 34.63 25.40
C CYS A 946 7.60 35.45 24.44
N HIS A 947 8.43 34.84 23.55
CA HIS A 947 9.05 35.50 22.37
C HIS A 947 9.42 34.54 21.18
N ARG A 948 9.91 35.07 20.05
CA ARG A 948 9.86 34.45 18.68
C ARG A 948 11.04 34.90 17.76
N LEU A 949 11.36 34.10 16.72
CA LEU A 949 12.32 34.36 15.59
C LEU A 949 13.82 34.38 15.99
N GLN A 950 14.79 33.88 15.20
CA GLN A 950 15.07 34.17 13.78
C GLN A 950 15.96 33.08 13.09
N ASP A 951 16.25 33.24 11.80
CA ASP A 951 16.95 32.29 10.91
C ASP A 951 18.47 32.17 11.14
N HIS A 952 19.07 31.04 10.71
CA HIS A 952 20.40 31.00 10.10
C HIS A 952 20.62 29.70 9.29
N ALA A 953 20.98 29.84 8.01
CA ALA A 953 21.49 28.74 7.18
C ALA A 953 23.01 28.54 7.40
N PHE A 954 23.52 27.33 7.15
CA PHE A 954 24.95 27.08 7.05
C PHE A 954 25.32 26.23 5.82
N ASP A 955 26.32 26.72 5.10
CA ASP A 955 26.90 26.16 3.88
C ASP A 955 27.91 25.04 4.20
N PHE A 956 28.04 24.06 3.30
CA PHE A 956 29.03 22.98 3.41
C PHE A 956 29.80 22.78 2.10
N SER A 957 30.70 23.72 1.82
CA SER A 957 31.63 23.65 0.69
C SER A 957 33.07 23.36 1.17
N ARG A 958 33.56 22.13 0.95
CA ARG A 958 35.00 21.90 0.79
C ARG A 958 35.37 20.70 -0.06
N THR A 959 36.19 20.96 -1.07
CA THR A 959 36.75 19.99 -2.00
C THR A 959 37.98 19.29 -1.44
N GLN A 960 38.16 18.03 -1.82
CA GLN A 960 39.48 17.44 -2.03
C GLN A 960 39.43 16.43 -3.19
N ASN A 961 40.50 16.37 -3.97
CA ASN A 961 40.57 15.58 -5.20
C ASN A 961 40.93 14.12 -4.92
N ILE A 962 40.45 13.21 -5.77
CA ILE A 962 41.21 12.10 -6.36
C ILE A 962 40.51 11.69 -7.67
N GLN A 963 41.25 11.02 -8.56
CA GLN A 963 40.91 10.85 -9.98
C GLN A 963 40.23 9.51 -10.31
N ASP A 964 39.69 9.46 -11.53
CA ASP A 964 39.59 8.32 -12.46
C ASP A 964 38.93 7.01 -11.99
N GLY A 965 37.81 6.66 -12.66
CA GLY A 965 37.09 5.39 -12.50
C GLY A 965 35.93 5.30 -13.49
N SER A 966 36.18 4.72 -14.66
CA SER A 966 35.17 4.49 -15.70
C SER A 966 34.46 3.13 -15.53
N GLU A 967 33.46 2.89 -16.40
CA GLU A 967 32.68 1.65 -16.55
C GLU A 967 31.48 1.48 -15.59
N GLY A 968 30.32 0.93 -16.02
CA GLY A 968 30.01 0.67 -17.44
C GLY A 968 28.96 -0.38 -17.84
N THR A 969 27.92 -0.67 -17.05
CA THR A 969 26.69 -1.35 -17.52
C THR A 969 25.53 -1.04 -16.60
#